data_AF-A0ABD3UIC3-F1
#
_entry.id   AF-A0ABD3UIC3-F1
#
_cell.length_a   1.000
_cell.length_b   1.000
_cell.length_c   1.000
_cell.angle_alpha   90.00
_cell.angle_beta   90.00
_cell.angle_gamma   90.00
#
_symmetry.space_group_name_H-M   'P 1'
#
loop_
_entity.id
_entity.type
_entity.pdbx_description
1 polymer ?
#
loop_
_entity_poly.entity_id
_entity_poly.type
_entity_poly.pdbx_seq_one_letter_code
_entity_poly.pdbx_strand_id
1 'polypeptide(L)'
;MELLIVLGWLLSLTVGAETTPFRLDYSLCVSGVPCRCTRDDENRLIVDCSNLNLATIPRLPNDTVFLSLRDNEISVVENRTFSNLPHLLSIDLGGNYMRKIMLDGFQGLEDLRRLDLNNNRVPLTVNGFEPGVFRSLKNLQFLNIQNVHATKDNYSYPHEIFDGLMSLTTLQIDGKPNATFGPGFLKLHNLRKLKLSSYKCNIATLFNNTFTNLPFLTGLDISMCKIIRIEPGALIPLQGLQYLDMSNNENLGLDGLRNASFGLINSSITILKANKLYLTFHLSVQLRKEHIEFLNQTNIKELYLNENQIELIESDWGNVCPKSMKKLSVIGNKFTFGLYIFQGFSCKSLKKFNGGYQHLAHMPFSSTSKASNLRNNIVDFRFVTDLEGLKCDTNRVNCADNNNEEHIWDFLSCCNISSDHRYTSHFNSIPPTKQNTSVTQVNGKDKNTNFAYTNTGYSGTIFPIFVPTSLEEINFQSAHLRYEIPELNFRNSSVTFINVSGNSFYKLTGPLVGLEKLQSLDISDNLCSYISERFLENLIKLESLFLGDNLLGFILAKDSDGRILGKLNNLRKLVLSNNQIASLPLQIFSGLQNLDYLDISRNYLQTFNIRMDQMKVNHLIVSQNLLTSLPHNVRMQLTNQAYKTNVTVDLTNNPFQCDCSTLEFMKWLQNEKTSRIKFVGFDNYTCNENDDEQSFVNLDNLILGLEKKCANYTLAIWILSFSFVLFTAVLTAGIMYRYRWKLRYLYYMTKRRYRGYNGLYDNDRENYQYDAFISYADNNLRFVKFTLLPKVETEGLHLCIHHRDFLPGEEIAANIANAIHRSRKTVVLLDDDFLSSYWCMYELNMARMESVYSRKGENILILLVKEEMNKSKLPLELLDLIHKETYIELPEYLGDSDISDICSRLNETIIN
;
A
#
# COMPACT_ATOMS: atom_id res chain seq x y z
N MET A 1 -46.05 -3.56 -14.25
CA MET A 1 -46.63 -4.58 -13.34
C MET A 1 -46.13 -5.93 -13.80
N GLU A 2 -45.70 -6.76 -12.84
CA GLU A 2 -45.30 -8.18 -12.96
C GLU A 2 -43.92 -8.59 -13.53
N LEU A 3 -42.87 -7.77 -13.45
CA LEU A 3 -41.48 -8.26 -13.60
C LEU A 3 -40.42 -7.52 -12.76
N LEU A 4 -40.87 -6.76 -11.75
CA LEU A 4 -40.02 -6.02 -10.79
C LEU A 4 -40.02 -6.64 -9.38
N ILE A 5 -40.52 -7.87 -9.22
CA ILE A 5 -40.64 -8.54 -7.90
C ILE A 5 -39.67 -9.75 -7.75
N VAL A 6 -38.92 -10.13 -8.79
CA VAL A 6 -38.02 -11.32 -8.73
C VAL A 6 -36.52 -10.98 -8.75
N LEU A 7 -36.13 -9.72 -8.97
CA LEU A 7 -34.71 -9.30 -8.95
C LEU A 7 -34.20 -8.80 -7.58
N GLY A 8 -35.02 -8.90 -6.52
CA GLY A 8 -34.68 -8.40 -5.18
C GLY A 8 -34.25 -9.45 -4.14
N TRP A 9 -34.15 -10.74 -4.51
CA TRP A 9 -34.08 -11.82 -3.51
C TRP A 9 -32.89 -12.80 -3.58
N LEU A 10 -31.85 -12.56 -4.39
CA LEU A 10 -30.74 -13.56 -4.49
C LEU A 10 -29.28 -13.07 -4.47
N LEU A 11 -28.98 -11.78 -4.22
CA LEU A 11 -27.57 -11.35 -4.06
C LEU A 11 -27.41 -10.31 -2.93
N SER A 12 -27.82 -10.71 -1.73
CA SER A 12 -27.38 -10.12 -0.46
C SER A 12 -27.05 -11.24 0.53
N LEU A 13 -26.04 -12.04 0.18
CA LEU A 13 -25.32 -12.87 1.13
C LEU A 13 -23.84 -12.47 1.05
N THR A 14 -23.26 -12.28 2.24
CA THR A 14 -21.86 -12.02 2.57
C THR A 14 -21.33 -10.59 2.44
N VAL A 15 -21.83 -9.70 3.30
CA VAL A 15 -20.92 -8.80 4.04
C VAL A 15 -20.80 -9.38 5.45
N GLY A 16 -19.69 -10.06 5.68
CA GLY A 16 -19.24 -10.42 7.02
C GLY A 16 -18.74 -9.16 7.72
N ALA A 17 -19.48 -8.71 8.72
CA ALA A 17 -18.95 -7.85 9.76
C ALA A 17 -18.49 -8.75 10.91
N GLU A 18 -17.17 -8.88 11.07
CA GLU A 18 -16.59 -9.29 12.34
C GLU A 18 -16.83 -8.15 13.36
N THR A 19 -17.88 -8.28 14.15
CA THR A 19 -17.92 -7.73 15.50
C THR A 19 -18.47 -8.80 16.45
N THR A 20 -17.64 -9.15 17.41
CA THR A 20 -17.85 -9.90 18.67
C THR A 20 -19.27 -10.39 19.03
N PRO A 21 -19.44 -11.61 19.60
CA PRO A 21 -20.75 -12.20 19.81
C PRO A 21 -21.44 -11.59 21.03
N PHE A 22 -22.40 -10.69 20.82
CA PHE A 22 -23.44 -10.43 21.83
C PHE A 22 -24.60 -11.38 21.57
N ARG A 23 -24.63 -12.46 22.35
CA ARG A 23 -25.73 -13.42 22.42
C ARG A 23 -27.01 -12.65 22.80
N LEU A 24 -27.93 -12.47 21.86
CA LEU A 24 -29.27 -11.92 22.11
C LEU A 24 -30.08 -12.96 22.88
N ASP A 25 -30.13 -12.83 24.21
CA ASP A 25 -31.02 -13.62 25.07
C ASP A 25 -32.43 -13.01 25.00
N TYR A 26 -33.33 -13.66 24.25
CA TYR A 26 -34.75 -13.30 24.16
C TYR A 26 -35.56 -13.64 25.42
N SER A 27 -34.92 -13.99 26.54
CA SER A 27 -35.57 -14.35 27.82
C SER A 27 -35.53 -13.27 28.90
N LEU A 28 -34.93 -12.09 28.64
CA LEU A 28 -34.67 -11.07 29.66
C LEU A 28 -35.80 -10.03 29.83
N CYS A 29 -36.66 -9.83 28.83
CA CYS A 29 -37.79 -8.90 28.93
C CYS A 29 -39.08 -9.63 29.33
N VAL A 30 -39.94 -8.97 30.11
CA VAL A 30 -41.32 -9.45 30.34
C VAL A 30 -42.02 -9.56 28.99
N SER A 31 -42.58 -10.74 28.68
CA SER A 31 -43.34 -11.01 27.45
C SER A 31 -44.44 -9.96 27.26
N GLY A 32 -44.32 -9.11 26.24
CA GLY A 32 -45.37 -8.16 25.83
C GLY A 32 -44.93 -6.72 25.54
N VAL A 33 -43.65 -6.36 25.73
CA VAL A 33 -43.15 -5.00 25.46
C VAL A 33 -42.01 -5.03 24.43
N PRO A 34 -42.02 -4.18 23.38
CA PRO A 34 -41.00 -4.17 22.31
C PRO A 34 -39.62 -3.59 22.72
N CYS A 35 -39.35 -3.43 24.01
CA CYS A 35 -38.06 -2.89 24.47
C CYS A 35 -36.93 -3.91 24.31
N ARG A 36 -35.71 -3.40 24.12
CA ARG A 36 -34.48 -4.19 24.09
C ARG A 36 -33.90 -4.28 25.49
N CYS A 37 -33.76 -5.50 26.03
CA CYS A 37 -33.12 -5.75 27.32
C CYS A 37 -31.72 -6.33 27.12
N THR A 38 -30.70 -5.72 27.72
CA THR A 38 -29.32 -6.21 27.72
C THR A 38 -28.73 -6.12 29.13
N ARG A 39 -27.60 -6.79 29.36
CA ARG A 39 -26.81 -6.59 30.59
C ARG A 39 -25.47 -5.95 30.23
N ASP A 40 -24.97 -5.08 31.11
CA ASP A 40 -23.62 -4.55 30.99
C ASP A 40 -22.56 -5.50 31.56
N ASP A 41 -21.29 -5.09 31.51
CA ASP A 41 -20.15 -5.87 32.01
C ASP A 41 -20.22 -6.15 33.53
N GLU A 42 -20.98 -5.35 34.28
CA GLU A 42 -21.24 -5.52 35.72
C GLU A 42 -22.53 -6.33 35.97
N ASN A 43 -23.08 -6.97 34.93
CA ASN A 43 -24.30 -7.78 34.97
C ASN A 43 -25.57 -7.00 35.37
N ARG A 44 -25.59 -5.68 35.22
CA ARG A 44 -26.73 -4.80 35.53
C ARG A 44 -27.70 -4.74 34.35
N LEU A 45 -29.01 -4.76 34.61
CA LEU A 45 -30.02 -4.77 33.57
C LEU A 45 -30.20 -3.37 32.95
N ILE A 46 -30.02 -3.30 31.63
CA ILE A 46 -30.30 -2.13 30.78
C ILE A 46 -31.56 -2.43 29.98
N VAL A 47 -32.53 -1.53 30.05
CA VAL A 47 -33.76 -1.58 29.26
C VAL A 47 -33.84 -0.36 28.35
N ASP A 48 -33.76 -0.60 27.05
CA ASP A 48 -33.85 0.42 26.02
C ASP A 48 -35.20 0.32 25.28
N CYS A 49 -36.05 1.32 25.51
CA CYS A 49 -37.36 1.49 24.91
C CYS A 49 -37.41 2.73 23.99
N SER A 50 -36.27 3.18 23.46
CA SER A 50 -36.20 4.43 22.69
C SER A 50 -36.81 4.31 21.30
N ASN A 51 -37.42 5.37 20.76
CA ASN A 51 -37.99 5.42 19.39
C ASN A 51 -39.06 4.35 19.10
N LEU A 52 -39.91 4.03 20.07
CA LEU A 52 -40.96 3.00 19.94
C LEU A 52 -42.38 3.59 19.86
N ASN A 53 -42.50 4.91 19.70
CA ASN A 53 -43.76 5.66 19.67
C ASN A 53 -44.67 5.37 20.88
N LEU A 54 -44.06 5.14 22.05
CA LEU A 54 -44.80 4.82 23.27
C LEU A 54 -45.54 6.06 23.79
N ALA A 55 -46.87 5.95 23.93
CA ALA A 55 -47.68 7.01 24.54
C ALA A 55 -47.63 6.99 26.08
N THR A 56 -47.29 5.85 26.66
CA THR A 56 -47.21 5.62 28.12
C THR A 56 -45.96 4.81 28.47
N ILE A 57 -45.52 4.92 29.72
CA ILE A 57 -44.38 4.14 30.23
C ILE A 57 -44.82 2.67 30.39
N PRO A 58 -44.17 1.71 29.73
CA PRO A 58 -44.57 0.30 29.79
C PRO A 58 -44.23 -0.32 31.15
N ARG A 59 -44.75 -1.53 31.40
CA ARG A 59 -44.36 -2.31 32.59
C ARG A 59 -42.93 -2.83 32.42
N LEU A 60 -42.06 -2.50 33.37
CA LEU A 60 -40.63 -2.81 33.33
C LEU A 60 -40.25 -3.90 34.35
N PRO A 61 -39.19 -4.68 34.10
CA PRO A 61 -38.61 -5.59 35.09
C PRO A 61 -38.16 -4.86 36.36
N ASN A 62 -38.38 -5.44 37.54
CA ASN A 62 -38.05 -4.79 38.82
C ASN A 62 -36.53 -4.66 39.09
N ASP A 63 -35.70 -5.45 38.42
CA ASP A 63 -34.23 -5.43 38.48
C ASP A 63 -33.62 -4.43 37.48
N THR A 64 -34.42 -3.62 36.80
CA THR A 64 -33.94 -2.59 35.86
C THR A 64 -33.06 -1.56 36.56
N VAL A 65 -31.86 -1.34 36.04
CA VAL A 65 -30.88 -0.36 36.58
C VAL A 65 -30.75 0.86 35.68
N PHE A 66 -30.78 0.66 34.36
CA PHE A 66 -30.74 1.73 33.37
C PHE A 66 -31.97 1.65 32.47
N LEU A 67 -32.68 2.77 32.33
CA LEU A 67 -33.87 2.88 31.51
C LEU A 67 -33.75 4.01 30.50
N SER A 68 -33.90 3.70 29.22
CA SER A 68 -34.09 4.70 28.18
C SER A 68 -35.50 4.62 27.60
N LEU A 69 -36.21 5.74 27.65
CA LEU A 69 -37.52 5.99 27.05
C LEU A 69 -37.45 7.19 26.09
N ARG A 70 -36.24 7.49 25.59
CA ARG A 70 -35.97 8.64 24.74
C ARG A 70 -36.75 8.58 23.43
N ASP A 71 -37.14 9.76 22.94
CA ASP A 71 -37.78 9.96 21.63
C ASP A 71 -39.05 9.08 21.46
N ASN A 72 -39.96 9.20 22.44
CA ASN A 72 -41.29 8.57 22.42
C ASN A 72 -42.39 9.64 22.49
N GLU A 73 -43.65 9.23 22.64
CA GLU A 73 -44.81 10.13 22.69
C GLU A 73 -45.35 10.36 24.11
N ILE A 74 -44.53 10.13 25.14
CA ILE A 74 -44.96 10.19 26.55
C ILE A 74 -45.31 11.63 26.91
N SER A 75 -46.51 11.84 27.46
CA SER A 75 -47.06 13.18 27.74
C SER A 75 -47.10 13.55 29.22
N VAL A 76 -47.04 12.56 30.12
CA VAL A 76 -47.09 12.73 31.58
C VAL A 76 -46.32 11.62 32.28
N VAL A 77 -45.69 11.94 33.41
CA VAL A 77 -45.22 10.95 34.40
C VAL A 77 -46.21 10.99 35.55
N GLU A 78 -46.97 9.91 35.72
CA GLU A 78 -48.00 9.79 36.76
C GLU A 78 -47.36 9.49 38.13
N ASN A 79 -48.09 9.77 39.20
CA ASN A 79 -47.64 9.48 40.57
C ASN A 79 -47.26 8.00 40.72
N ARG A 80 -46.11 7.74 41.37
CA ARG A 80 -45.61 6.39 41.69
C ARG A 80 -45.34 5.49 40.47
N THR A 81 -45.20 6.05 39.27
CA THR A 81 -44.89 5.29 38.04
C THR A 81 -43.68 4.37 38.21
N PHE A 82 -42.63 4.83 38.89
CA PHE A 82 -41.39 4.07 39.07
C PHE A 82 -41.24 3.42 40.45
N SER A 83 -42.31 3.38 41.26
CA SER A 83 -42.25 2.92 42.65
C SER A 83 -41.83 1.45 42.81
N ASN A 84 -42.04 0.62 41.79
CA ASN A 84 -41.64 -0.79 41.76
C ASN A 84 -40.23 -1.05 41.20
N LEU A 85 -39.46 0.02 40.94
CA LEU A 85 -38.13 -0.04 40.32
C LEU A 85 -37.05 0.59 41.24
N PRO A 86 -36.83 0.04 42.45
CA PRO A 86 -36.00 0.68 43.47
C PRO A 86 -34.52 0.76 43.10
N HIS A 87 -34.05 -0.07 42.15
CA HIS A 87 -32.64 -0.17 41.76
C HIS A 87 -32.24 0.73 40.58
N LEU A 88 -33.14 1.58 40.09
CA LEU A 88 -32.86 2.47 38.96
C LEU A 88 -31.79 3.51 39.34
N LEU A 89 -30.70 3.52 38.56
CA LEU A 89 -29.60 4.49 38.69
C LEU A 89 -29.65 5.57 37.60
N SER A 90 -30.25 5.28 36.44
CA SER A 90 -30.36 6.24 35.34
C SER A 90 -31.69 6.11 34.60
N ILE A 91 -32.33 7.24 34.34
CA ILE A 91 -33.53 7.34 33.51
C ILE A 91 -33.29 8.41 32.43
N ASP A 92 -33.51 8.04 31.17
CA ASP A 92 -33.57 8.97 30.04
C ASP A 92 -35.00 9.07 29.50
N LEU A 93 -35.63 10.22 29.71
CA LEU A 93 -36.96 10.58 29.22
C LEU A 93 -36.89 11.72 28.18
N GLY A 94 -35.71 11.93 27.58
CA GLY A 94 -35.48 13.00 26.62
C GLY A 94 -36.34 12.88 25.36
N GLY A 95 -36.64 14.00 24.70
CA GLY A 95 -37.30 13.99 23.39
C GLY A 95 -38.76 13.54 23.37
N ASN A 96 -39.44 13.59 24.52
CA ASN A 96 -40.85 13.24 24.65
C ASN A 96 -41.77 14.48 24.56
N TYR A 97 -43.09 14.25 24.68
CA TYR A 97 -44.10 15.31 24.65
C TYR A 97 -44.58 15.76 26.04
N MET A 98 -43.77 15.53 27.08
CA MET A 98 -44.19 15.80 28.45
C MET A 98 -44.54 17.28 28.65
N ARG A 99 -45.74 17.56 29.17
CA ARG A 99 -46.19 18.93 29.50
C ARG A 99 -46.22 19.22 30.99
N LYS A 100 -46.34 18.16 31.80
CA LYS A 100 -46.40 18.23 33.26
C LYS A 100 -45.79 16.96 33.84
N ILE A 101 -45.11 17.10 34.98
CA ILE A 101 -44.65 15.99 35.82
C ILE A 101 -45.43 16.10 37.14
N MET A 102 -46.09 15.04 37.56
CA MET A 102 -46.82 15.03 38.84
C MET A 102 -45.85 15.01 40.03
N LEU A 103 -46.24 15.58 41.17
CA LEU A 103 -45.40 15.74 42.37
C LEU A 103 -44.70 14.45 42.82
N ASP A 104 -45.42 13.32 42.85
CA ASP A 104 -44.88 12.02 43.27
C ASP A 104 -44.47 11.13 42.08
N GLY A 105 -44.23 11.71 40.91
CA GLY A 105 -43.89 10.99 39.69
C GLY A 105 -42.61 10.15 39.81
N PHE A 106 -41.62 10.67 40.55
CA PHE A 106 -40.34 10.01 40.83
C PHE A 106 -40.25 9.42 42.24
N GLN A 107 -41.39 9.16 42.89
CA GLN A 107 -41.41 8.53 44.20
C GLN A 107 -40.85 7.10 44.15
N GLY A 108 -39.98 6.75 45.11
CA GLY A 108 -39.32 5.44 45.20
C GLY A 108 -37.92 5.38 44.56
N LEU A 109 -37.48 6.44 43.88
CA LEU A 109 -36.19 6.50 43.16
C LEU A 109 -35.07 7.14 43.98
N GLU A 110 -34.85 6.68 45.22
CA GLU A 110 -33.86 7.30 46.11
C GLU A 110 -32.40 7.09 45.65
N ASP A 111 -32.13 5.99 44.93
CA ASP A 111 -30.80 5.63 44.41
C ASP A 111 -30.48 6.23 43.03
N LEU A 112 -31.44 6.91 42.41
CA LEU A 112 -31.27 7.47 41.06
C LEU A 112 -30.13 8.49 41.04
N ARG A 113 -29.18 8.31 40.12
CA ARG A 113 -27.99 9.17 39.95
C ARG A 113 -28.09 10.08 38.75
N ARG A 114 -28.80 9.68 37.70
CA ARG A 114 -28.93 10.43 36.45
C ARG A 114 -30.39 10.51 36.00
N LEU A 115 -30.86 11.72 35.74
CA LEU A 115 -32.18 11.97 35.16
C LEU A 115 -32.05 12.93 33.98
N ASP A 116 -32.46 12.47 32.80
CA ASP A 116 -32.53 13.29 31.60
C ASP A 116 -33.98 13.54 31.18
N LEU A 117 -34.37 14.81 31.13
CA LEU A 117 -35.69 15.30 30.76
C LEU A 117 -35.60 16.28 29.58
N ASN A 118 -34.49 16.31 28.85
CA ASN A 118 -34.27 17.30 27.81
C ASN A 118 -35.27 17.20 26.65
N ASN A 119 -35.40 18.27 25.87
CA ASN A 119 -36.25 18.31 24.67
C ASN A 119 -37.72 17.92 24.94
N ASN A 120 -38.23 18.17 26.14
CA ASN A 120 -39.64 18.02 26.49
C ASN A 120 -40.41 19.35 26.35
N ARG A 121 -41.72 19.31 26.62
CA ARG A 121 -42.62 20.48 26.54
C ARG A 121 -43.05 21.01 27.92
N VAL A 122 -42.38 20.57 28.99
CA VAL A 122 -42.70 21.00 30.37
C VAL A 122 -42.27 22.46 30.53
N PRO A 123 -43.11 23.40 30.95
CA PRO A 123 -42.68 24.76 31.22
C PRO A 123 -41.84 24.80 32.51
N LEU A 124 -40.71 25.52 32.50
CA LEU A 124 -39.86 25.70 33.68
C LEU A 124 -40.47 26.76 34.64
N THR A 125 -41.64 26.43 35.18
CA THR A 125 -42.43 27.19 36.15
C THR A 125 -43.11 26.22 37.11
N VAL A 126 -43.71 26.75 38.18
CA VAL A 126 -44.49 25.95 39.15
C VAL A 126 -45.67 25.19 38.53
N ASN A 127 -46.16 25.62 37.36
CA ASN A 127 -47.24 24.94 36.64
C ASN A 127 -46.77 23.70 35.86
N GLY A 128 -45.49 23.66 35.47
CA GLY A 128 -44.89 22.52 34.78
C GLY A 128 -44.17 21.57 35.72
N PHE A 129 -43.40 22.13 36.65
CA PHE A 129 -42.73 21.42 37.74
C PHE A 129 -43.32 21.88 39.07
N GLU A 130 -44.11 21.03 39.70
CA GLU A 130 -44.64 21.32 41.03
C GLU A 130 -43.48 21.44 42.06
N PRO A 131 -43.53 22.39 43.01
CA PRO A 131 -42.50 22.52 44.04
C PRO A 131 -42.26 21.19 44.77
N GLY A 132 -41.00 20.75 44.83
CA GLY A 132 -40.62 19.46 45.43
C GLY A 132 -40.80 18.22 44.55
N VAL A 133 -41.05 18.36 43.24
CA VAL A 133 -41.13 17.22 42.29
C VAL A 133 -39.90 16.31 42.28
N PHE A 134 -38.72 16.83 42.66
CA PHE A 134 -37.48 16.06 42.76
C PHE A 134 -37.10 15.68 44.20
N ARG A 135 -37.99 15.88 45.18
CA ARG A 135 -37.67 15.75 46.61
C ARG A 135 -37.25 14.33 47.01
N SER A 136 -37.70 13.29 46.30
CA SER A 136 -37.30 11.90 46.54
C SER A 136 -35.88 11.57 46.05
N LEU A 137 -35.33 12.36 45.11
CA LEU A 137 -34.11 12.05 44.37
C LEU A 137 -32.83 12.47 45.11
N LYS A 138 -32.65 11.98 46.34
CA LYS A 138 -31.58 12.41 47.26
C LYS A 138 -30.16 12.15 46.73
N ASN A 139 -29.97 11.07 45.97
CA ASN A 139 -28.69 10.65 45.41
C ASN A 139 -28.45 11.12 43.96
N LEU A 140 -29.33 11.96 43.43
CA LEU A 140 -29.21 12.44 42.05
C LEU A 140 -27.95 13.29 41.88
N GLN A 141 -27.11 12.92 40.93
CA GLN A 141 -25.84 13.60 40.63
C GLN A 141 -25.91 14.43 39.34
N PHE A 142 -26.72 14.00 38.37
CA PHE A 142 -26.90 14.66 37.08
C PHE A 142 -28.38 14.89 36.80
N LEU A 143 -28.74 16.14 36.52
CA LEU A 143 -30.07 16.53 36.07
C LEU A 143 -29.96 17.35 34.78
N ASN A 144 -30.67 16.92 33.75
CA ASN A 144 -30.79 17.65 32.49
C ASN A 144 -32.26 18.01 32.22
N ILE A 145 -32.55 19.30 32.23
CA ILE A 145 -33.87 19.91 31.98
C ILE A 145 -33.76 20.98 30.89
N GLN A 146 -32.89 20.77 29.89
CA GLN A 146 -32.71 21.67 28.76
C GLN A 146 -33.78 21.51 27.68
N ASN A 147 -33.93 22.54 26.85
CA ASN A 147 -34.89 22.68 25.76
C ASN A 147 -36.35 22.49 26.16
N VAL A 148 -36.65 22.82 27.41
CA VAL A 148 -38.01 22.84 27.97
C VAL A 148 -38.81 24.00 27.37
N HIS A 149 -40.13 24.05 27.60
CA HIS A 149 -40.95 25.13 27.04
C HIS A 149 -40.66 26.45 27.78
N ALA A 150 -40.19 27.47 27.05
CA ALA A 150 -39.90 28.77 27.62
C ALA A 150 -41.21 29.51 27.93
N THR A 151 -41.37 29.94 29.18
CA THR A 151 -42.47 30.83 29.57
C THR A 151 -42.01 32.28 29.44
N LYS A 152 -42.94 33.16 29.06
CA LYS A 152 -42.71 34.62 29.07
C LYS A 152 -42.71 35.19 30.49
N ASP A 153 -43.20 34.40 31.45
CA ASP A 153 -43.41 34.82 32.83
C ASP A 153 -42.27 34.32 33.73
N ASN A 154 -41.74 35.23 34.55
CA ASN A 154 -40.67 35.14 35.56
C ASN A 154 -39.20 35.24 35.10
N TYR A 155 -38.57 36.33 35.54
CA TYR A 155 -37.12 36.65 35.45
C TYR A 155 -36.23 35.87 36.43
N SER A 156 -36.66 34.72 36.96
CA SER A 156 -35.85 33.95 37.91
C SER A 156 -36.07 32.46 37.72
N TYR A 157 -35.02 31.68 37.91
CA TYR A 157 -35.13 30.23 37.90
C TYR A 157 -35.95 29.77 39.13
N PRO A 158 -36.98 28.92 38.95
CA PRO A 158 -37.76 28.40 40.06
C PRO A 158 -36.82 27.57 40.94
N HIS A 159 -36.53 28.01 42.15
CA HIS A 159 -35.53 27.37 43.01
C HIS A 159 -36.16 26.29 43.89
N GLU A 160 -37.46 26.40 44.14
CA GLU A 160 -38.29 25.51 44.94
C GLU A 160 -38.43 24.10 44.32
N ILE A 161 -38.25 23.97 43.01
CA ILE A 161 -38.34 22.67 42.32
C ILE A 161 -37.11 21.80 42.57
N PHE A 162 -35.96 22.40 42.90
CA PHE A 162 -34.69 21.69 43.13
C PHE A 162 -34.50 21.28 44.60
N ASP A 163 -35.47 21.55 45.46
CA ASP A 163 -35.43 21.15 46.86
C ASP A 163 -35.32 19.61 46.98
N GLY A 164 -34.37 19.14 47.79
CA GLY A 164 -34.08 17.72 48.00
C GLY A 164 -32.90 17.16 47.19
N LEU A 165 -32.42 17.88 46.17
CA LEU A 165 -31.30 17.46 45.30
C LEU A 165 -29.91 17.69 45.94
N MET A 166 -29.69 17.16 47.15
CA MET A 166 -28.50 17.43 47.95
C MET A 166 -27.20 16.87 47.35
N SER A 167 -27.29 15.83 46.52
CA SER A 167 -26.13 15.18 45.88
C SER A 167 -25.84 15.70 44.47
N LEU A 168 -26.60 16.69 43.99
CA LEU A 168 -26.52 17.14 42.61
C LEU A 168 -25.18 17.79 42.32
N THR A 169 -24.45 17.26 41.34
CA THR A 169 -23.13 17.76 40.94
C THR A 169 -23.16 18.51 39.60
N THR A 170 -24.05 18.10 38.70
CA THR A 170 -24.18 18.65 37.35
C THR A 170 -25.63 19.00 37.06
N LEU A 171 -25.88 20.27 36.74
CA LEU A 171 -27.17 20.77 36.31
C LEU A 171 -27.05 21.30 34.87
N GLN A 172 -27.93 20.82 33.99
CA GLN A 172 -28.10 21.37 32.65
C GLN A 172 -29.50 21.98 32.54
N ILE A 173 -29.57 23.26 32.24
CA ILE A 173 -30.80 24.05 32.22
C ILE A 173 -30.66 25.17 31.19
N ASP A 174 -31.73 25.59 30.52
CA ASP A 174 -31.59 26.64 29.49
C ASP A 174 -31.28 28.00 30.09
N GLY A 175 -30.33 28.74 29.51
CA GLY A 175 -30.09 30.15 29.83
C GLY A 175 -31.28 31.03 29.42
N LYS A 176 -31.83 31.78 30.37
CA LYS A 176 -33.02 32.64 30.20
C LYS A 176 -32.64 34.12 30.24
N PRO A 177 -33.41 35.00 29.55
CA PRO A 177 -33.12 36.42 29.50
C PRO A 177 -33.45 37.06 30.85
N ASN A 178 -32.53 37.89 31.36
CA ASN A 178 -32.64 38.58 32.66
C ASN A 178 -32.90 37.63 33.85
N ALA A 179 -32.57 36.35 33.72
CA ALA A 179 -32.83 35.38 34.77
C ALA A 179 -31.75 35.39 35.86
N THR A 180 -32.17 35.33 37.11
CA THR A 180 -31.28 35.15 38.28
C THR A 180 -31.53 33.80 38.95
N PHE A 181 -30.50 33.29 39.62
CA PHE A 181 -30.60 32.09 40.47
C PHE A 181 -31.01 32.52 41.88
N GLY A 182 -32.20 32.11 42.32
CA GLY A 182 -32.72 32.44 43.66
C GLY A 182 -31.95 31.78 44.81
N PRO A 183 -32.24 32.15 46.07
CA PRO A 183 -31.50 31.70 47.25
C PRO A 183 -31.54 30.18 47.47
N GLY A 184 -32.55 29.46 46.95
CA GLY A 184 -32.61 28.00 47.05
C GLY A 184 -31.42 27.26 46.42
N PHE A 185 -30.76 27.86 45.41
CA PHE A 185 -29.56 27.27 44.80
C PHE A 185 -28.38 27.19 45.78
N LEU A 186 -28.36 28.00 46.85
CA LEU A 186 -27.34 27.89 47.92
C LEU A 186 -27.40 26.54 48.65
N LYS A 187 -28.57 25.88 48.68
CA LYS A 187 -28.74 24.56 49.30
C LYS A 187 -28.06 23.44 48.49
N LEU A 188 -27.77 23.67 47.20
CA LEU A 188 -27.12 22.70 46.32
C LEU A 188 -25.59 22.71 46.53
N HIS A 189 -25.14 22.42 47.74
CA HIS A 189 -23.73 22.53 48.16
C HIS A 189 -22.76 21.67 47.31
N ASN A 190 -23.26 20.59 46.70
CA ASN A 190 -22.49 19.70 45.85
C ASN A 190 -22.48 20.07 44.37
N LEU A 191 -23.21 21.12 43.97
CA LEU A 191 -23.25 21.54 42.58
C LEU A 191 -21.89 22.08 42.15
N ARG A 192 -21.31 21.48 41.10
CA ARG A 192 -19.97 21.80 40.59
C ARG A 192 -20.01 22.26 39.15
N LYS A 193 -20.94 21.75 38.33
CA LYS A 193 -21.02 22.04 36.91
C LYS A 193 -22.39 22.56 36.54
N LEU A 194 -22.42 23.72 35.91
CA LEU A 194 -23.63 24.34 35.38
C LEU A 194 -23.49 24.54 33.87
N LYS A 195 -24.42 23.98 33.10
CA LYS A 195 -24.52 24.18 31.65
C LYS A 195 -25.78 24.94 31.32
N LEU A 196 -25.60 26.16 30.82
CA LEU A 196 -26.67 27.02 30.30
C LEU A 196 -26.79 26.95 28.77
N SER A 197 -25.73 26.50 28.10
CA SER A 197 -25.66 26.40 26.65
C SER A 197 -26.68 25.43 26.07
N SER A 198 -27.51 25.95 25.17
CA SER A 198 -28.46 25.19 24.35
C SER A 198 -28.85 26.03 23.13
N TYR A 199 -29.47 25.43 22.11
CA TYR A 199 -29.94 26.19 20.94
C TYR A 199 -31.09 27.17 21.29
N LYS A 200 -31.74 27.00 22.46
CA LYS A 200 -32.74 27.93 23.00
C LYS A 200 -32.15 28.95 23.97
N CYS A 201 -30.87 28.86 24.32
CA CYS A 201 -30.26 29.76 25.28
C CYS A 201 -30.32 31.21 24.80
N ASN A 202 -30.82 32.10 25.65
CA ASN A 202 -30.93 33.53 25.36
C ASN A 202 -30.77 34.33 26.65
N ILE A 203 -29.52 34.61 27.03
CA ILE A 203 -29.21 35.37 28.26
C ILE A 203 -29.15 36.88 27.97
N ALA A 204 -28.62 37.27 26.80
CA ALA A 204 -28.31 38.64 26.38
C ALA A 204 -27.30 39.38 27.26
N THR A 205 -27.54 39.49 28.57
CA THR A 205 -26.67 40.18 29.53
C THR A 205 -26.44 39.33 30.78
N LEU A 206 -25.18 39.14 31.17
CA LEU A 206 -24.81 38.63 32.48
C LEU A 206 -24.62 39.80 33.45
N PHE A 207 -25.44 39.85 34.49
CA PHE A 207 -25.41 40.89 35.52
C PHE A 207 -24.53 40.47 36.69
N ASN A 208 -24.06 41.45 37.46
CA ASN A 208 -23.25 41.23 38.67
C ASN A 208 -23.94 40.30 39.69
N ASN A 209 -25.27 40.27 39.72
CA ASN A 209 -26.04 39.44 40.65
C ASN A 209 -26.40 38.03 40.11
N THR A 210 -26.10 37.71 38.85
CA THR A 210 -26.57 36.48 38.20
C THR A 210 -26.14 35.23 38.96
N PHE A 211 -24.86 35.09 39.33
CA PHE A 211 -24.31 33.88 39.95
C PHE A 211 -24.09 33.96 41.47
N THR A 212 -24.68 34.95 42.14
CA THR A 212 -24.49 35.18 43.59
C THR A 212 -24.82 33.98 44.47
N ASN A 213 -25.82 33.18 44.09
CA ASN A 213 -26.27 32.00 44.83
C ASN A 213 -25.63 30.67 44.35
N LEU A 214 -24.53 30.73 43.60
CA LEU A 214 -23.83 29.56 43.04
C LEU A 214 -22.31 29.54 43.33
N PRO A 215 -21.86 29.77 44.57
CA PRO A 215 -20.44 29.99 44.87
C PRO A 215 -19.54 28.75 44.68
N PHE A 216 -20.11 27.54 44.64
CA PHE A 216 -19.36 26.27 44.61
C PHE A 216 -19.07 25.74 43.20
N LEU A 217 -19.41 26.49 42.14
CA LEU A 217 -19.19 26.03 40.77
C LEU A 217 -17.69 25.97 40.43
N THR A 218 -17.33 24.89 39.75
CA THR A 218 -15.99 24.62 39.19
C THR A 218 -16.02 24.60 37.66
N GLY A 219 -17.19 24.41 37.04
CA GLY A 219 -17.36 24.46 35.59
C GLY A 219 -18.63 25.20 35.21
N LEU A 220 -18.50 26.15 34.29
CA LEU A 220 -19.60 26.93 33.74
C LEU A 220 -19.54 26.90 32.21
N ASP A 221 -20.66 26.55 31.59
CA ASP A 221 -20.82 26.60 30.13
C ASP A 221 -21.99 27.54 29.79
N ILE A 222 -21.64 28.72 29.29
CA ILE A 222 -22.51 29.79 28.80
C ILE A 222 -22.30 30.01 27.29
N SER A 223 -21.82 28.99 26.59
CA SER A 223 -21.66 29.04 25.14
C SER A 223 -23.02 29.09 24.42
N MET A 224 -23.04 29.63 23.20
CA MET A 224 -24.26 29.67 22.35
C MET A 224 -25.48 30.33 23.04
N CYS A 225 -25.25 31.31 23.91
CA CYS A 225 -26.29 31.91 24.76
C CYS A 225 -26.72 33.31 24.32
N LYS A 226 -26.33 33.73 23.11
CA LYS A 226 -26.62 35.05 22.54
C LYS A 226 -26.22 36.18 23.49
N ILE A 227 -25.15 35.99 24.26
CA ILE A 227 -24.65 37.00 25.19
C ILE A 227 -24.04 38.14 24.36
N ILE A 228 -24.44 39.36 24.67
CA ILE A 228 -23.95 40.59 24.06
C ILE A 228 -23.12 41.37 25.09
N ARG A 229 -23.43 41.24 26.37
CA ARG A 229 -22.75 41.98 27.45
C ARG A 229 -22.50 41.08 28.67
N ILE A 230 -21.30 41.16 29.21
CA ILE A 230 -20.94 40.63 30.53
C ILE A 230 -20.55 41.83 31.39
N GLU A 231 -21.25 42.05 32.50
CA GLU A 231 -20.80 43.03 33.49
C GLU A 231 -19.51 42.54 34.16
N PRO A 232 -18.51 43.40 34.39
CA PRO A 232 -17.22 42.96 34.93
C PRO A 232 -17.32 42.13 36.22
N GLY A 233 -18.30 42.45 37.09
CA GLY A 233 -18.49 41.76 38.37
C GLY A 233 -19.30 40.45 38.30
N ALA A 234 -19.84 40.06 37.13
CA ALA A 234 -20.76 38.93 37.00
C ALA A 234 -20.15 37.59 37.45
N LEU A 235 -18.84 37.40 37.28
CA LEU A 235 -18.15 36.15 37.62
C LEU A 235 -17.43 36.18 38.99
N ILE A 236 -17.41 37.32 39.69
CA ILE A 236 -16.79 37.46 41.01
C ILE A 236 -17.29 36.40 42.02
N PRO A 237 -18.58 36.01 42.06
CA PRO A 237 -19.04 34.97 42.98
C PRO A 237 -18.40 33.59 42.76
N LEU A 238 -17.80 33.32 41.60
CA LEU A 238 -17.34 32.00 41.15
C LEU A 238 -15.84 31.78 41.37
N GLN A 239 -15.34 32.03 42.58
CA GLN A 239 -13.89 31.96 42.88
C GLN A 239 -13.28 30.55 42.69
N GLY A 240 -14.10 29.50 42.85
CA GLY A 240 -13.70 28.10 42.62
C GLY A 240 -13.74 27.64 41.16
N LEU A 241 -14.08 28.52 40.21
CA LEU A 241 -14.27 28.14 38.80
C LEU A 241 -12.94 27.70 38.17
N GLN A 242 -12.91 26.50 37.59
CA GLN A 242 -11.76 25.89 36.92
C GLN A 242 -11.91 25.85 35.40
N TYR A 243 -13.15 25.78 34.90
CA TYR A 243 -13.52 25.72 33.50
C TYR A 243 -14.60 26.75 33.17
N LEU A 244 -14.36 27.57 32.14
CA LEU A 244 -15.36 28.46 31.57
C LEU A 244 -15.42 28.30 30.05
N ASP A 245 -16.62 28.04 29.53
CA ASP A 245 -16.91 28.14 28.10
C ASP A 245 -17.90 29.27 27.84
N MET A 246 -17.45 30.28 27.12
CA MET A 246 -18.24 31.43 26.68
C MET A 246 -18.30 31.53 25.16
N SER A 247 -17.96 30.45 24.45
CA SER A 247 -17.85 30.42 22.99
C SER A 247 -19.18 30.64 22.26
N ASN A 248 -19.14 30.99 20.98
CA ASN A 248 -20.34 31.15 20.13
C ASN A 248 -21.32 32.22 20.64
N ASN A 249 -20.78 33.29 21.21
CA ASN A 249 -21.52 34.49 21.56
C ASN A 249 -21.02 35.60 20.65
N GLU A 250 -21.35 35.53 19.35
CA GLU A 250 -20.77 36.36 18.30
C GLU A 250 -20.80 37.86 18.66
N ASN A 251 -21.95 38.37 19.13
CA ASN A 251 -22.08 39.79 19.46
C ASN A 251 -21.40 40.26 20.77
N LEU A 252 -20.61 39.42 21.43
CA LEU A 252 -19.96 39.75 22.71
C LEU A 252 -18.66 40.56 22.55
N GLY A 253 -17.90 40.35 21.47
CA GLY A 253 -16.59 40.98 21.28
C GLY A 253 -15.49 40.44 22.22
N LEU A 254 -14.24 40.82 21.92
CA LEU A 254 -13.10 40.60 22.83
C LEU A 254 -13.19 41.44 24.11
N ASP A 255 -13.99 42.52 24.13
CA ASP A 255 -14.30 43.28 25.35
C ASP A 255 -15.09 42.43 26.36
N GLY A 256 -15.93 41.51 25.89
CA GLY A 256 -16.60 40.56 26.78
C GLY A 256 -15.63 39.55 27.39
N LEU A 257 -14.57 39.16 26.67
CA LEU A 257 -13.47 38.38 27.23
C LEU A 257 -12.76 39.18 28.34
N ARG A 258 -12.50 40.47 28.12
CA ARG A 258 -11.91 41.35 29.14
C ARG A 258 -12.77 41.40 30.41
N ASN A 259 -14.07 41.65 30.26
CA ASN A 259 -14.99 41.76 31.39
C ASN A 259 -15.14 40.43 32.14
N ALA A 260 -15.24 39.31 31.42
CA ALA A 260 -15.22 37.98 32.05
C ALA A 260 -13.92 37.75 32.82
N SER A 261 -12.77 38.10 32.23
CA SER A 261 -11.45 37.94 32.84
C SER A 261 -11.29 38.77 34.12
N PHE A 262 -11.88 39.97 34.18
CA PHE A 262 -11.89 40.79 35.40
C PHE A 262 -12.57 40.07 36.58
N GLY A 263 -13.72 39.43 36.35
CA GLY A 263 -14.42 38.66 37.37
C GLY A 263 -13.70 37.36 37.78
N LEU A 264 -12.68 36.94 37.03
CA LEU A 264 -11.89 35.72 37.26
C LEU A 264 -10.53 35.98 37.91
N ILE A 265 -10.19 37.23 38.23
CA ILE A 265 -8.95 37.58 38.95
C ILE A 265 -8.87 36.76 40.24
N ASN A 266 -7.71 36.15 40.50
CA ASN A 266 -7.45 35.29 41.66
C ASN A 266 -8.38 34.07 41.80
N SER A 267 -9.12 33.70 40.75
CA SER A 267 -9.92 32.47 40.74
C SER A 267 -9.08 31.23 40.45
N SER A 268 -9.69 30.06 40.61
CA SER A 268 -9.08 28.75 40.29
C SER A 268 -9.07 28.41 38.79
N ILE A 269 -9.29 29.39 37.90
CA ILE A 269 -9.52 29.14 36.47
C ILE A 269 -8.28 28.51 35.82
N THR A 270 -8.50 27.44 35.05
CA THR A 270 -7.45 26.72 34.33
C THR A 270 -7.70 26.65 32.82
N ILE A 271 -8.96 26.59 32.40
CA ILE A 271 -9.36 26.49 30.99
C ILE A 271 -10.40 27.56 30.70
N LEU A 272 -10.12 28.43 29.73
CA LEU A 272 -11.05 29.43 29.22
C LEU A 272 -11.23 29.25 27.72
N LYS A 273 -12.48 29.03 27.30
CA LYS A 273 -12.86 28.99 25.89
C LYS A 273 -13.68 30.21 25.52
N ALA A 274 -13.12 31.01 24.62
CA ALA A 274 -13.65 32.28 24.16
C ALA A 274 -13.61 32.32 22.63
N ASN A 275 -14.19 31.30 21.99
CA ASN A 275 -14.21 31.15 20.53
C ASN A 275 -15.43 31.85 19.93
N LYS A 276 -15.36 32.34 18.69
CA LYS A 276 -16.49 32.96 17.97
C LYS A 276 -17.22 34.05 18.77
N LEU A 277 -16.45 35.03 19.24
CA LEU A 277 -16.92 36.23 19.95
C LEU A 277 -16.89 37.49 19.05
N TYR A 278 -16.83 37.36 17.73
CA TYR A 278 -16.67 38.51 16.84
C TYR A 278 -17.99 39.24 16.59
N LEU A 279 -17.97 40.57 16.64
CA LEU A 279 -19.12 41.40 16.30
C LEU A 279 -19.43 41.28 14.79
N THR A 280 -20.69 40.94 14.44
CA THR A 280 -21.12 40.64 13.06
C THR A 280 -20.83 41.77 12.06
N PHE A 281 -20.73 43.02 12.50
CA PHE A 281 -20.54 44.20 11.65
C PHE A 281 -19.18 44.90 11.81
N HIS A 282 -18.16 44.22 12.38
CA HIS A 282 -16.86 44.84 12.62
C HIS A 282 -15.91 44.71 11.42
N LEU A 283 -15.23 45.81 11.08
CA LEU A 283 -14.35 45.89 9.90
C LEU A 283 -12.99 45.22 10.09
N SER A 284 -12.45 45.20 11.32
CA SER A 284 -11.18 44.53 11.65
C SER A 284 -11.10 44.19 13.14
N VAL A 285 -10.70 42.97 13.52
CA VAL A 285 -10.56 42.59 14.95
C VAL A 285 -9.09 42.52 15.32
N GLN A 286 -8.67 43.35 16.27
CA GLN A 286 -7.32 43.33 16.82
C GLN A 286 -7.32 42.76 18.24
N LEU A 287 -6.44 41.79 18.53
CA LEU A 287 -6.18 41.33 19.89
C LEU A 287 -5.22 42.32 20.58
N ARG A 288 -5.77 43.19 21.42
CA ARG A 288 -5.02 44.15 22.24
C ARG A 288 -4.66 43.57 23.61
N LYS A 289 -3.62 44.10 24.24
CA LYS A 289 -3.15 43.72 25.58
C LYS A 289 -4.25 43.81 26.64
N GLU A 290 -5.11 44.83 26.53
CA GLU A 290 -6.23 45.06 27.46
C GLU A 290 -7.24 43.91 27.47
N HIS A 291 -7.40 43.17 26.37
CA HIS A 291 -8.34 42.06 26.31
C HIS A 291 -7.93 40.87 27.20
N ILE A 292 -6.63 40.75 27.49
CA ILE A 292 -6.04 39.63 28.24
C ILE A 292 -5.32 40.07 29.52
N GLU A 293 -5.29 41.37 29.83
CA GLU A 293 -4.50 41.93 30.95
C GLU A 293 -4.83 41.29 32.31
N PHE A 294 -6.12 41.01 32.55
CA PHE A 294 -6.59 40.39 33.79
C PHE A 294 -6.27 38.90 33.87
N LEU A 295 -6.07 38.22 32.73
CA LEU A 295 -5.70 36.80 32.72
C LEU A 295 -4.31 36.58 33.32
N ASN A 296 -3.43 37.58 33.30
CA ASN A 296 -2.11 37.50 33.96
C ASN A 296 -2.22 37.29 35.48
N GLN A 297 -3.34 37.71 36.08
CA GLN A 297 -3.64 37.52 37.51
C GLN A 297 -4.45 36.23 37.78
N THR A 298 -4.39 35.27 36.85
CA THR A 298 -5.08 33.97 36.96
C THR A 298 -4.08 32.84 36.78
N ASN A 299 -4.50 31.61 37.12
CA ASN A 299 -3.71 30.39 36.91
C ASN A 299 -4.12 29.65 35.62
N ILE A 300 -4.53 30.39 34.59
CA ILE A 300 -4.98 29.81 33.34
C ILE A 300 -3.86 29.02 32.65
N LYS A 301 -4.18 27.81 32.20
CA LYS A 301 -3.27 26.89 31.53
C LYS A 301 -3.59 26.79 30.04
N GLU A 302 -4.87 26.86 29.68
CA GLU A 302 -5.33 26.76 28.30
C GLU A 302 -6.29 27.91 27.95
N LEU A 303 -5.96 28.61 26.87
CA LEU A 303 -6.77 29.68 26.31
C LEU A 303 -7.11 29.39 24.85
N TYR A 304 -8.40 29.46 24.52
CA TYR A 304 -8.91 29.24 23.18
C TYR A 304 -9.60 30.51 22.67
N LEU A 305 -9.08 31.07 21.58
CA LEU A 305 -9.54 32.27 20.88
C LEU A 305 -9.80 31.97 19.39
N ASN A 306 -10.37 30.80 19.11
CA ASN A 306 -10.59 30.34 17.75
C ASN A 306 -11.73 31.10 17.07
N GLU A 307 -11.63 31.29 15.76
CA GLU A 307 -12.70 31.83 14.90
C GLU A 307 -13.25 33.18 15.39
N ASN A 308 -12.39 34.00 16.00
CA ASN A 308 -12.71 35.34 16.48
C ASN A 308 -12.47 36.43 15.43
N GLN A 309 -12.19 36.03 14.19
CA GLN A 309 -11.90 36.95 13.07
C GLN A 309 -10.70 37.87 13.37
N ILE A 310 -9.77 37.46 14.25
CA ILE A 310 -8.61 38.26 14.64
C ILE A 310 -7.70 38.44 13.42
N GLU A 311 -7.45 39.70 13.07
CA GLU A 311 -6.59 40.06 11.94
C GLU A 311 -5.17 40.42 12.39
N LEU A 312 -5.05 41.02 13.57
CA LEU A 312 -3.81 41.54 14.10
C LEU A 312 -3.72 41.26 15.61
N ILE A 313 -2.50 41.06 16.09
CA ILE A 313 -2.19 41.05 17.53
C ILE A 313 -1.31 42.27 17.81
N GLU A 314 -1.67 43.08 18.81
CA GLU A 314 -0.86 44.22 19.27
C GLU A 314 0.56 43.75 19.61
N SER A 315 1.56 44.56 19.27
CA SER A 315 2.93 44.36 19.77
C SER A 315 2.93 44.31 21.29
N ASP A 316 3.83 43.53 21.90
CA ASP A 316 3.95 43.40 23.36
C ASP A 316 2.79 42.72 24.10
N TRP A 317 1.79 42.14 23.39
CA TRP A 317 0.75 41.33 24.04
C TRP A 317 1.32 40.19 24.91
N GLY A 318 2.51 39.69 24.55
CA GLY A 318 3.24 38.71 25.34
C GLY A 318 3.60 39.19 26.75
N ASN A 319 3.75 40.50 26.99
CA ASN A 319 4.12 41.04 28.31
C ASN A 319 3.02 40.87 29.35
N VAL A 320 1.77 40.76 28.90
CA VAL A 320 0.60 40.45 29.73
C VAL A 320 0.18 38.99 29.62
N CYS A 321 1.03 38.14 29.03
CA CYS A 321 0.76 36.72 28.89
C CYS A 321 0.71 36.03 30.27
N PRO A 322 -0.33 35.23 30.55
CA PRO A 322 -0.43 34.51 31.80
C PRO A 322 0.76 33.56 32.01
N LYS A 323 1.45 33.72 33.14
CA LYS A 323 2.69 32.98 33.45
C LYS A 323 2.49 31.46 33.51
N SER A 324 1.27 30.99 33.79
CA SER A 324 0.90 29.57 33.86
C SER A 324 0.45 28.98 32.52
N MET A 325 0.32 29.79 31.46
CA MET A 325 -0.25 29.36 30.18
C MET A 325 0.65 28.35 29.48
N LYS A 326 0.09 27.18 29.18
CA LYS A 326 0.77 26.09 28.47
C LYS A 326 0.29 25.94 27.04
N LYS A 327 -0.97 26.31 26.75
CA LYS A 327 -1.59 26.15 25.44
C LYS A 327 -2.35 27.41 25.04
N LEU A 328 -2.06 27.88 23.82
CA LEU A 328 -2.80 28.94 23.16
C LEU A 328 -3.29 28.44 21.80
N SER A 329 -4.59 28.59 21.55
CA SER A 329 -5.24 28.24 20.29
C SER A 329 -5.90 29.47 19.69
N VAL A 330 -5.56 29.79 18.44
CA VAL A 330 -6.07 30.91 17.64
C VAL A 330 -6.47 30.44 16.22
N ILE A 331 -6.99 29.23 16.13
CA ILE A 331 -7.40 28.59 14.86
C ILE A 331 -8.51 29.39 14.19
N GLY A 332 -8.58 29.43 12.86
CA GLY A 332 -9.75 29.99 12.18
C GLY A 332 -9.86 31.51 12.23
N ASN A 333 -8.77 32.22 12.54
CA ASN A 333 -8.74 33.68 12.54
C ASN A 333 -8.38 34.21 11.13
N LYS A 334 -8.16 35.51 11.00
CA LYS A 334 -7.94 36.23 9.73
C LYS A 334 -6.59 36.95 9.71
N PHE A 335 -5.55 36.34 10.27
CA PHE A 335 -4.27 37.04 10.45
C PHE A 335 -3.77 37.63 9.12
N THR A 336 -3.73 38.97 9.05
CA THR A 336 -3.41 39.68 7.81
C THR A 336 -1.91 39.76 7.59
N PHE A 337 -1.07 39.54 8.61
CA PHE A 337 0.38 39.64 8.45
C PHE A 337 1.23 38.85 9.49
N GLY A 338 2.43 38.43 9.07
CA GLY A 338 3.74 38.36 9.76
C GLY A 338 4.02 37.49 11.00
N LEU A 339 5.33 37.22 11.23
CA LEU A 339 5.91 36.42 12.34
C LEU A 339 5.68 37.00 13.76
N TYR A 340 4.97 38.12 13.92
CA TYR A 340 4.71 38.77 15.22
C TYR A 340 3.83 37.97 16.15
N ILE A 341 3.11 36.98 15.63
CA ILE A 341 2.46 35.99 16.48
C ILE A 341 3.48 35.29 17.41
N PHE A 342 4.74 35.18 16.94
CA PHE A 342 5.85 34.67 17.72
C PHE A 342 6.60 35.75 18.50
N GLN A 343 6.42 37.05 18.22
CA GLN A 343 6.99 38.13 19.04
C GLN A 343 6.50 38.13 20.50
N GLY A 344 5.54 37.26 20.85
CA GLY A 344 5.17 36.92 22.22
C GLY A 344 6.26 36.16 23.01
N PHE A 345 7.54 36.52 22.87
CA PHE A 345 8.70 35.93 23.56
C PHE A 345 8.56 35.91 25.09
N SER A 346 7.64 36.70 25.64
CA SER A 346 7.32 36.80 27.06
C SER A 346 6.41 35.67 27.58
N CYS A 347 5.76 34.85 26.73
CA CYS A 347 5.01 33.66 27.15
C CYS A 347 5.95 32.49 27.50
N LYS A 348 6.80 32.65 28.52
CA LYS A 348 7.89 31.71 28.89
C LYS A 348 7.46 30.28 29.22
N SER A 349 6.18 30.04 29.50
CA SER A 349 5.62 28.73 29.87
C SER A 349 4.85 28.04 28.74
N LEU A 350 4.71 28.70 27.59
CA LEU A 350 3.92 28.19 26.47
C LEU A 350 4.59 26.95 25.87
N LYS A 351 3.87 25.84 25.85
CA LYS A 351 4.32 24.56 25.28
C LYS A 351 3.69 24.26 23.94
N LYS A 352 2.43 24.67 23.73
CA LYS A 352 1.65 24.36 22.53
C LYS A 352 1.05 25.62 21.93
N PHE A 353 1.34 25.85 20.66
CA PHE A 353 0.76 26.95 19.89
C PHE A 353 0.02 26.40 18.66
N ASN A 354 -1.25 26.78 18.51
CA ASN A 354 -2.05 26.39 17.34
C ASN A 354 -2.63 27.63 16.63
N GLY A 355 -2.11 27.91 15.43
CA GLY A 355 -2.54 28.96 14.52
C GLY A 355 -3.00 28.44 13.16
N GLY A 356 -3.51 27.21 13.07
CA GLY A 356 -4.00 26.63 11.81
C GLY A 356 -5.34 27.19 11.30
N TYR A 357 -5.76 26.74 10.12
CA TYR A 357 -7.05 27.01 9.45
C TYR A 357 -7.42 28.49 9.31
N GLN A 358 -6.43 29.37 9.10
CA GLN A 358 -6.69 30.81 8.97
C GLN A 358 -7.51 31.09 7.70
N HIS A 359 -8.44 32.04 7.73
CA HIS A 359 -9.38 32.28 6.63
C HIS A 359 -8.73 32.92 5.38
N LEU A 360 -7.78 33.83 5.56
CA LEU A 360 -7.01 34.47 4.48
C LEU A 360 -5.68 34.95 5.07
N ALA A 361 -4.54 34.48 4.57
CA ALA A 361 -3.25 35.09 4.86
C ALA A 361 -2.94 36.12 3.77
N HIS A 362 -2.77 37.39 4.14
CA HIS A 362 -2.24 38.38 3.21
C HIS A 362 -0.72 38.20 3.10
N MET A 363 -0.19 38.31 1.88
CA MET A 363 1.24 38.10 1.60
C MET A 363 2.10 39.14 2.31
N PRO A 364 3.15 38.74 3.08
CA PRO A 364 4.28 39.63 3.31
C PRO A 364 5.08 39.68 1.99
N PHE A 365 5.19 40.87 1.40
CA PHE A 365 5.94 41.19 0.18
C PHE A 365 5.31 40.80 -1.18
N SER A 366 4.48 41.71 -1.68
CA SER A 366 4.24 41.91 -3.11
C SER A 366 4.38 43.42 -3.42
N SER A 367 5.60 43.90 -3.67
CA SER A 367 5.80 45.16 -4.40
C SER A 367 7.21 45.27 -5.00
N THR A 368 7.31 44.93 -6.29
CA THR A 368 7.84 45.82 -7.34
C THR A 368 8.92 46.85 -6.97
N SER A 369 10.15 46.59 -7.43
CA SER A 369 11.06 47.51 -8.14
C SER A 369 11.29 48.98 -7.68
N LYS A 370 10.94 49.40 -6.47
CA LYS A 370 11.37 50.69 -5.88
C LYS A 370 11.76 50.56 -4.41
N ALA A 371 12.65 49.60 -4.10
CA ALA A 371 13.24 49.44 -2.78
C ALA A 371 14.48 50.34 -2.55
N SER A 372 14.54 51.54 -3.14
CA SER A 372 15.52 52.57 -2.77
C SER A 372 15.05 53.47 -1.62
N ASN A 373 13.76 53.42 -1.25
CA ASN A 373 13.18 54.22 -0.15
C ASN A 373 12.72 53.39 1.07
N LEU A 374 13.04 52.10 1.14
CA LEU A 374 12.75 51.23 2.30
C LEU A 374 13.95 51.09 3.25
N ARG A 375 14.87 52.08 3.30
CA ARG A 375 15.94 52.12 4.32
C ARG A 375 15.40 52.34 5.75
N ASN A 376 14.14 52.74 5.93
CA ASN A 376 13.58 53.13 7.24
C ASN A 376 12.50 52.20 7.82
N ASN A 377 12.24 51.03 7.21
CA ASN A 377 11.37 49.99 7.82
C ASN A 377 12.12 48.67 8.00
N ILE A 378 13.40 48.77 8.36
CA ILE A 378 14.08 47.71 9.09
C ILE A 378 13.45 47.73 10.47
N VAL A 379 12.60 46.74 10.75
CA VAL A 379 12.05 46.50 12.08
C VAL A 379 13.22 46.40 13.05
N ASP A 380 13.29 47.38 13.94
CA ASP A 380 14.35 47.57 14.93
C ASP A 380 14.34 46.38 15.90
N PHE A 381 15.33 45.49 15.77
CA PHE A 381 15.57 44.38 16.71
C PHE A 381 16.34 44.83 17.97
N ARG A 382 16.36 46.13 18.31
CA ARG A 382 16.98 46.63 19.54
C ARG A 382 16.00 46.77 20.68
N PHE A 383 15.42 45.67 21.17
CA PHE A 383 14.95 45.67 22.55
C PHE A 383 15.19 44.30 23.19
N VAL A 384 15.84 44.37 24.36
CA VAL A 384 16.03 43.33 25.39
C VAL A 384 17.27 42.42 25.25
N THR A 385 18.42 42.98 25.65
CA THR A 385 19.16 42.38 26.78
C THR A 385 19.10 43.39 27.93
N ASP A 386 18.72 42.91 29.10
CA ASP A 386 18.57 43.62 30.38
C ASP A 386 19.50 44.82 30.56
N LEU A 387 18.98 45.99 30.98
CA LEU A 387 19.74 46.99 31.74
C LEU A 387 18.79 47.92 32.51
N GLU A 388 18.97 47.94 33.83
CA GLU A 388 18.31 48.78 34.81
C GLU A 388 18.74 50.25 34.68
N GLY A 389 17.77 51.18 34.77
CA GLY A 389 17.92 52.58 35.21
C GLY A 389 18.70 53.55 34.30
N LEU A 390 18.02 54.60 33.80
CA LEU A 390 18.49 56.01 33.88
C LEU A 390 17.44 57.01 33.32
N LYS A 391 17.32 58.17 33.97
CA LYS A 391 16.65 59.42 33.51
C LYS A 391 17.64 60.26 32.68
N CYS A 392 17.17 61.10 31.75
CA CYS A 392 17.78 62.40 31.43
C CYS A 392 16.89 63.33 30.54
N ASP A 393 17.03 64.64 30.78
CA ASP A 393 16.29 65.81 30.28
C ASP A 393 16.91 66.51 29.03
N THR A 394 16.05 67.14 28.21
CA THR A 394 16.16 68.32 27.30
C THR A 394 17.40 68.68 26.41
N ASN A 395 17.09 69.01 25.12
CA ASN A 395 17.63 70.03 24.19
C ASN A 395 18.93 69.85 23.32
N ARG A 396 18.73 69.95 21.98
CA ARG A 396 19.60 70.32 20.82
C ARG A 396 20.87 69.48 20.46
N VAL A 397 21.00 69.06 19.17
CA VAL A 397 22.15 69.27 18.21
C VAL A 397 22.33 68.15 17.14
N ASN A 398 22.58 68.57 15.89
CA ASN A 398 23.01 67.84 14.67
C ASN A 398 24.39 67.17 14.80
N CYS A 399 24.60 65.96 14.23
CA CYS A 399 25.93 65.51 13.78
C CYS A 399 25.84 64.60 12.54
N ALA A 400 26.57 64.97 11.49
CA ALA A 400 26.88 64.19 10.31
C ALA A 400 28.40 63.93 10.27
N ASP A 401 28.77 62.90 9.51
CA ASP A 401 30.07 62.60 8.88
C ASP A 401 30.92 61.40 9.36
N ASN A 402 31.64 60.90 8.35
CA ASN A 402 32.19 59.57 8.09
C ASN A 402 33.38 59.10 8.96
N ASN A 403 33.60 57.77 8.88
CA ASN A 403 34.85 57.02 9.09
C ASN A 403 35.38 56.93 10.54
N ASN A 404 35.09 55.80 11.19
CA ASN A 404 36.06 54.88 11.81
C ASN A 404 35.32 53.73 12.50
N GLU A 405 35.82 52.51 12.34
CA GLU A 405 35.42 51.35 13.13
C GLU A 405 35.91 51.54 14.57
N GLU A 406 34.99 51.86 15.49
CA GLU A 406 34.97 51.55 16.93
C GLU A 406 34.01 52.55 17.63
N HIS A 407 33.14 52.05 18.51
CA HIS A 407 32.13 52.77 19.32
C HIS A 407 30.82 53.23 18.62
N ILE A 408 29.78 52.38 18.65
CA ILE A 408 28.39 52.76 18.38
C ILE A 408 27.67 53.03 19.72
N TRP A 409 27.88 54.22 20.30
CA TRP A 409 27.06 54.77 21.40
C TRP A 409 26.57 56.21 21.18
N ASP A 410 26.74 56.82 19.99
CA ASP A 410 26.44 58.25 19.77
C ASP A 410 25.37 58.57 18.71
N PHE A 411 24.24 57.84 18.64
CA PHE A 411 23.19 58.15 17.63
C PHE A 411 21.73 58.26 18.13
N LEU A 412 21.49 58.41 19.43
CA LEU A 412 20.15 58.68 19.99
C LEU A 412 20.09 60.00 20.77
N SER A 413 20.52 61.10 20.11
CA SER A 413 20.38 62.48 20.62
C SER A 413 19.60 63.41 19.68
N CYS A 414 18.64 62.92 18.90
CA CYS A 414 17.74 63.83 18.16
C CYS A 414 16.31 63.28 18.00
N CYS A 415 15.39 63.94 18.70
CA CYS A 415 13.96 64.09 18.43
C CYS A 415 12.96 63.09 19.05
N ASN A 416 12.17 63.67 19.95
CA ASN A 416 10.95 63.21 20.60
C ASN A 416 9.76 63.91 19.89
N ILE A 417 8.71 63.20 19.44
CA ILE A 417 7.40 63.82 19.14
C ILE A 417 6.23 62.89 19.52
N SER A 418 5.30 63.49 20.27
CA SER A 418 3.99 63.05 20.74
C SER A 418 2.89 63.07 19.67
N SER A 419 1.85 62.27 19.92
CA SER A 419 0.45 62.34 19.43
C SER A 419 0.01 63.56 18.60
N ASP A 420 -0.56 63.34 17.40
CA ASP A 420 -1.94 63.79 17.06
C ASP A 420 -2.43 63.28 15.69
N HIS A 421 -3.75 63.39 15.48
CA HIS A 421 -4.62 62.93 14.39
C HIS A 421 -4.40 63.47 12.96
N ARG A 422 -4.91 62.67 11.98
CA ARG A 422 -5.53 63.01 10.67
C ARG A 422 -4.70 63.78 9.60
N TYR A 423 -4.59 63.21 8.39
CA TYR A 423 -5.15 63.71 7.10
C TYR A 423 -4.46 63.06 5.88
N THR A 424 -5.25 62.87 4.82
CA THR A 424 -4.90 62.47 3.45
C THR A 424 -4.46 63.67 2.58
N SER A 425 -3.44 63.52 1.71
CA SER A 425 -3.27 64.21 0.41
C SER A 425 -1.94 63.79 -0.28
N HIS A 426 -1.95 63.14 -1.44
CA HIS A 426 -1.70 63.71 -2.79
C HIS A 426 -0.47 64.63 -2.93
N PHE A 427 0.59 64.14 -3.59
CA PHE A 427 1.48 64.95 -4.44
C PHE A 427 2.07 64.12 -5.59
N ASN A 428 1.96 64.66 -6.80
CA ASN A 428 2.49 64.15 -8.06
C ASN A 428 3.79 64.89 -8.45
N SER A 429 4.60 64.20 -9.28
CA SER A 429 5.59 64.70 -10.27
C SER A 429 6.91 65.36 -9.83
N ILE A 430 8.04 64.72 -10.19
CA ILE A 430 9.33 65.32 -10.62
C ILE A 430 9.93 64.42 -11.75
N PRO A 431 10.48 64.98 -12.86
CA PRO A 431 10.77 64.25 -14.10
C PRO A 431 12.16 63.55 -14.15
N PRO A 432 12.39 62.60 -15.08
CA PRO A 432 13.67 61.91 -15.21
C PRO A 432 14.60 62.59 -16.22
N THR A 433 15.84 62.90 -15.83
CA THR A 433 16.91 63.24 -16.76
C THR A 433 17.75 62.02 -17.13
N LYS A 434 17.55 61.61 -18.39
CA LYS A 434 18.43 60.98 -19.38
C LYS A 434 19.80 60.45 -18.93
N GLN A 435 20.08 59.21 -19.34
CA GLN A 435 21.06 58.81 -20.39
C GLN A 435 21.39 57.32 -20.16
N ASN A 436 21.53 56.43 -21.15
CA ASN A 436 21.41 56.49 -22.60
C ASN A 436 21.35 55.03 -23.11
N THR A 437 20.46 54.77 -24.08
CA THR A 437 20.63 53.97 -25.33
C THR A 437 21.31 52.58 -25.26
N SER A 438 20.76 51.49 -25.81
CA SER A 438 20.12 51.30 -27.14
C SER A 438 19.18 50.05 -27.13
N VAL A 439 17.88 50.15 -27.46
CA VAL A 439 17.23 49.94 -28.80
C VAL A 439 17.54 48.55 -29.39
N THR A 440 16.58 47.62 -29.53
CA THR A 440 15.57 47.58 -30.62
C THR A 440 14.20 47.00 -30.21
N GLN A 441 13.12 47.60 -30.77
CA GLN A 441 11.72 47.16 -30.72
C GLN A 441 11.43 46.09 -31.78
N VAL A 442 10.46 45.18 -31.55
CA VAL A 442 9.26 44.96 -32.40
C VAL A 442 8.12 44.36 -31.56
N ASN A 443 6.91 44.87 -31.79
CA ASN A 443 5.61 44.50 -31.21
C ASN A 443 5.13 43.07 -31.55
N GLY A 444 4.35 42.48 -30.65
CA GLY A 444 3.46 41.35 -30.95
C GLY A 444 2.35 41.23 -29.90
N LYS A 445 1.15 41.71 -30.21
CA LYS A 445 -0.08 41.31 -29.52
C LYS A 445 -0.38 39.87 -29.94
N ASP A 446 -0.28 38.91 -29.02
CA ASP A 446 -1.35 37.95 -28.70
C ASP A 446 -0.86 36.86 -27.73
N LYS A 447 -1.74 36.58 -26.75
CA LYS A 447 -2.08 35.31 -26.10
C LYS A 447 -0.99 34.28 -25.75
N ASN A 448 -0.99 33.89 -24.47
CA ASN A 448 -0.37 32.70 -23.90
C ASN A 448 1.15 32.57 -24.07
N THR A 449 1.92 33.10 -23.12
CA THR A 449 3.26 32.58 -22.84
C THR A 449 3.59 32.62 -21.35
N ASN A 450 4.02 31.47 -20.86
CA ASN A 450 4.64 31.23 -19.57
C ASN A 450 5.78 32.24 -19.33
N PHE A 451 5.66 33.06 -18.28
CA PHE A 451 6.82 33.72 -17.69
C PHE A 451 7.35 32.85 -16.54
N ALA A 452 8.35 32.05 -16.87
CA ALA A 452 9.28 31.50 -15.91
C ALA A 452 9.98 32.68 -15.21
N TYR A 453 9.72 32.87 -13.91
CA TYR A 453 10.45 33.83 -13.10
C TYR A 453 11.83 33.24 -12.79
N THR A 454 12.85 33.71 -13.50
CA THR A 454 14.25 33.46 -13.21
C THR A 454 14.71 34.34 -12.05
N ASN A 455 15.24 33.67 -11.02
CA ASN A 455 16.34 34.10 -10.15
C ASN A 455 16.46 35.60 -9.85
N THR A 456 15.91 36.02 -8.71
CA THR A 456 16.51 37.11 -7.92
C THR A 456 17.26 36.48 -6.76
N GLY A 457 18.59 36.44 -6.84
CA GLY A 457 19.46 36.08 -5.72
C GLY A 457 19.32 37.12 -4.61
N TYR A 458 18.61 36.77 -3.54
CA TYR A 458 18.77 37.41 -2.25
C TYR A 458 19.82 36.60 -1.47
N SER A 459 21.06 37.08 -1.46
CA SER A 459 22.04 36.67 -0.45
C SER A 459 21.95 37.59 0.75
N GLY A 460 21.79 37.01 1.94
CA GLY A 460 22.33 37.59 3.17
C GLY A 460 21.39 38.46 4.00
N THR A 461 20.53 37.84 4.81
CA THR A 461 20.44 38.10 6.26
C THR A 461 19.57 37.00 6.88
N ILE A 462 20.18 36.14 7.69
CA ILE A 462 19.49 35.09 8.45
C ILE A 462 18.75 35.78 9.58
N PHE A 463 17.42 35.89 9.49
CA PHE A 463 16.62 36.44 10.59
C PHE A 463 16.45 35.38 11.67
N PRO A 464 16.93 35.61 12.91
CA PRO A 464 16.70 34.68 14.00
C PRO A 464 15.20 34.66 14.33
N ILE A 465 14.59 33.48 14.19
CA ILE A 465 13.25 33.22 14.72
C ILE A 465 13.44 32.89 16.20
N PHE A 466 13.04 33.82 17.04
CA PHE A 466 12.93 33.56 18.46
C PHE A 466 11.63 32.75 18.69
N VAL A 467 11.69 31.78 19.58
CA VAL A 467 10.53 31.02 20.06
C VAL A 467 10.72 30.84 21.57
N PRO A 468 9.65 30.75 22.37
CA PRO A 468 9.78 30.40 23.78
C PRO A 468 10.58 29.10 23.93
N THR A 469 11.55 29.07 24.85
CA THR A 469 12.40 27.90 25.10
C THR A 469 11.67 26.70 25.71
N SER A 470 10.39 26.88 26.06
CA SER A 470 9.47 25.84 26.49
C SER A 470 8.57 25.31 25.38
N LEU A 471 8.59 25.93 24.20
CA LEU A 471 7.67 25.60 23.11
C LEU A 471 8.02 24.22 22.53
N GLU A 472 7.08 23.29 22.59
CA GLU A 472 7.24 21.90 22.16
C GLU A 472 6.50 21.66 20.82
N GLU A 473 5.33 22.27 20.64
CA GLU A 473 4.46 22.02 19.48
C GLU A 473 4.06 23.31 18.76
N ILE A 474 4.26 23.34 17.45
CA ILE A 474 3.84 24.39 16.54
C ILE A 474 2.89 23.81 15.49
N ASN A 475 1.68 24.36 15.39
CA ASN A 475 0.71 23.96 14.37
C ASN A 475 0.21 25.18 13.58
N PHE A 476 0.47 25.17 12.27
CA PHE A 476 0.00 26.11 11.26
C PHE A 476 -0.62 25.36 10.06
N GLN A 477 -1.27 24.23 10.31
CA GLN A 477 -1.99 23.49 9.27
C GLN A 477 -3.04 24.39 8.60
N SER A 478 -3.12 24.38 7.28
CA SER A 478 -4.12 25.11 6.49
C SER A 478 -4.22 26.60 6.83
N ALA A 479 -3.09 27.24 7.12
CA ALA A 479 -3.01 28.66 7.42
C ALA A 479 -2.93 29.56 6.17
N HIS A 480 -3.14 29.00 4.97
CA HIS A 480 -3.04 29.68 3.67
C HIS A 480 -1.72 30.43 3.42
N LEU A 481 -0.64 29.97 4.04
CA LEU A 481 0.69 30.55 3.88
C LEU A 481 1.26 30.19 2.50
N ARG A 482 1.76 31.18 1.74
CA ARG A 482 2.30 30.96 0.39
C ARG A 482 3.67 31.60 0.21
N TYR A 483 4.75 30.83 0.38
CA TYR A 483 6.12 31.29 0.19
C TYR A 483 7.12 30.13 0.02
N GLU A 484 8.35 30.44 -0.39
CA GLU A 484 9.50 29.54 -0.29
C GLU A 484 10.02 29.56 1.15
N ILE A 485 10.30 28.40 1.77
CA ILE A 485 10.92 28.34 3.10
C ILE A 485 12.44 28.53 2.95
N PRO A 486 13.00 29.70 3.35
CA PRO A 486 14.42 29.98 3.23
C PRO A 486 15.20 29.30 4.36
N GLU A 487 16.47 29.67 4.52
CA GLU A 487 17.22 29.39 5.75
C GLU A 487 16.53 30.02 6.96
N LEU A 488 16.20 29.19 7.96
CA LEU A 488 15.55 29.60 9.20
C LEU A 488 16.41 29.21 10.39
N ASN A 489 16.64 30.15 11.31
CA ASN A 489 17.42 29.90 12.53
C ASN A 489 16.56 30.07 13.78
N PHE A 490 16.20 28.95 14.40
CA PHE A 490 15.51 28.89 15.69
C PHE A 490 16.55 28.85 16.80
N ARG A 491 16.71 29.93 17.56
CA ARG A 491 17.76 30.00 18.59
C ARG A 491 17.50 28.98 19.72
N ASN A 492 18.17 27.82 19.67
CA ASN A 492 18.12 26.71 20.64
C ASN A 492 16.70 26.37 21.13
N SER A 493 15.92 25.75 20.25
CA SER A 493 14.51 25.45 20.48
C SER A 493 14.28 24.13 21.23
N SER A 494 13.16 24.05 21.98
CA SER A 494 12.62 22.81 22.55
C SER A 494 11.60 22.11 21.65
N VAL A 495 11.34 22.64 20.45
CA VAL A 495 10.27 22.16 19.56
C VAL A 495 10.54 20.73 19.13
N THR A 496 9.56 19.86 19.34
CA THR A 496 9.56 18.44 18.97
C THR A 496 8.59 18.14 17.84
N PHE A 497 7.55 18.96 17.66
CA PHE A 497 6.52 18.77 16.64
C PHE A 497 6.24 20.07 15.86
N ILE A 498 6.30 19.98 14.54
CA ILE A 498 5.88 21.05 13.62
C ILE A 498 4.90 20.47 12.61
N ASN A 499 3.72 21.09 12.51
CA ASN A 499 2.77 20.83 11.44
C ASN A 499 2.51 22.12 10.67
N VAL A 500 2.83 22.09 9.38
CA VAL A 500 2.61 23.18 8.43
C VAL A 500 1.90 22.67 7.16
N SER A 501 1.15 21.57 7.26
CA SER A 501 0.45 20.98 6.12
C SER A 501 -0.70 21.83 5.58
N GLY A 502 -1.14 21.60 4.35
CA GLY A 502 -2.28 22.32 3.76
C GLY A 502 -2.01 23.80 3.45
N ASN A 503 -0.75 24.18 3.28
CA ASN A 503 -0.36 25.54 2.92
C ASN A 503 0.08 25.57 1.43
N SER A 504 0.91 26.53 1.05
CA SER A 504 1.44 26.66 -0.32
C SER A 504 2.95 26.91 -0.29
N PHE A 505 3.68 26.08 0.47
CA PHE A 505 5.14 26.06 0.47
C PHE A 505 5.70 25.36 -0.77
N TYR A 506 5.83 26.10 -1.86
CA TYR A 506 6.20 25.54 -3.17
C TYR A 506 7.69 25.16 -3.31
N LYS A 507 8.56 25.64 -2.40
CA LYS A 507 10.02 25.40 -2.40
C LYS A 507 10.60 25.41 -0.98
N LEU A 508 11.48 24.45 -0.68
CA LEU A 508 12.15 24.26 0.62
C LEU A 508 13.67 24.36 0.44
N THR A 509 14.27 25.52 0.71
CA THR A 509 15.72 25.73 0.57
C THR A 509 16.50 25.45 1.83
N GLY A 510 16.02 25.92 2.99
CA GLY A 510 16.68 25.71 4.29
C GLY A 510 18.12 26.25 4.34
N PRO A 511 18.95 25.80 5.30
CA PRO A 511 18.69 24.80 6.33
C PRO A 511 17.76 25.28 7.46
N LEU A 512 17.21 24.32 8.22
CA LEU A 512 16.53 24.59 9.49
C LEU A 512 17.54 24.45 10.64
N VAL A 513 17.96 25.56 11.23
CA VAL A 513 18.95 25.59 12.32
C VAL A 513 18.27 25.68 13.68
N GLY A 514 18.80 24.94 14.66
CA GLY A 514 18.35 24.96 16.06
C GLY A 514 17.02 24.25 16.35
N LEU A 515 16.56 23.41 15.42
CA LEU A 515 15.47 22.43 15.57
C LEU A 515 16.00 20.99 15.77
N GLU A 516 17.16 20.84 16.42
CA GLU A 516 17.84 19.54 16.61
C GLU A 516 17.06 18.54 17.48
N LYS A 517 16.04 19.02 18.22
CA LYS A 517 15.14 18.20 19.03
C LYS A 517 13.86 17.78 18.29
N LEU A 518 13.67 18.21 17.04
CA LEU A 518 12.47 17.92 16.26
C LEU A 518 12.33 16.42 16.01
N GLN A 519 11.18 15.87 16.38
CA GLN A 519 10.83 14.46 16.24
C GLN A 519 9.82 14.23 15.12
N SER A 520 8.93 15.19 14.87
CA SER A 520 7.92 15.08 13.83
C SER A 520 7.79 16.36 13.03
N LEU A 521 7.81 16.22 11.71
CA LEU A 521 7.66 17.31 10.76
C LEU A 521 6.62 16.94 9.70
N ASP A 522 5.56 17.72 9.62
CA ASP A 522 4.51 17.57 8.62
C ASP A 522 4.49 18.80 7.68
N ILE A 523 4.86 18.57 6.42
CA ILE A 523 4.81 19.53 5.31
C ILE A 523 3.99 18.92 4.15
N SER A 524 3.00 18.07 4.47
CA SER A 524 2.10 17.53 3.45
C SER A 524 1.19 18.61 2.85
N ASP A 525 0.60 18.37 1.68
CA ASP A 525 -0.38 19.25 1.04
C ASP A 525 0.10 20.70 0.90
N ASN A 526 1.26 20.91 0.24
CA ASN A 526 1.94 22.21 0.16
C ASN A 526 2.34 22.65 -1.25
N LEU A 527 1.98 21.87 -2.27
CA LEU A 527 2.40 22.09 -3.67
C LEU A 527 3.94 22.18 -3.82
N CYS A 528 4.70 21.58 -2.90
CA CYS A 528 6.15 21.65 -2.88
C CYS A 528 6.75 20.87 -4.06
N SER A 529 7.50 21.57 -4.92
CA SER A 529 8.16 20.96 -6.10
C SER A 529 9.67 20.80 -5.96
N TYR A 530 10.27 21.41 -4.92
CA TYR A 530 11.71 21.41 -4.71
C TYR A 530 12.05 21.35 -3.22
N ILE A 531 12.97 20.45 -2.87
CA ILE A 531 13.60 20.35 -1.56
C ILE A 531 15.11 20.28 -1.72
N SER A 532 15.83 21.14 -0.99
CA SER A 532 17.30 21.19 -0.96
C SER A 532 17.89 20.08 -0.08
N GLU A 533 19.08 19.58 -0.41
CA GLU A 533 19.83 18.62 0.43
C GLU A 533 20.15 19.16 1.83
N ARG A 534 20.19 20.48 2.00
CA ARG A 534 20.45 21.15 3.29
C ARG A 534 19.21 21.32 4.16
N PHE A 535 18.01 21.18 3.61
CA PHE A 535 16.78 21.54 4.33
C PHE A 535 16.58 20.68 5.59
N LEU A 536 16.81 19.37 5.49
CA LEU A 536 16.63 18.38 6.56
C LEU A 536 17.94 18.03 7.29
N GLU A 537 19.08 18.62 6.91
CA GLU A 537 20.42 18.17 7.31
C GLU A 537 20.64 18.16 8.83
N ASN A 538 20.08 19.15 9.56
CA ASN A 538 20.24 19.28 11.01
C ASN A 538 19.18 18.52 11.84
N LEU A 539 18.19 17.88 11.20
CA LEU A 539 17.05 17.27 11.89
C LEU A 539 17.35 15.82 12.31
N ILE A 540 18.48 15.62 12.99
CA ILE A 540 19.03 14.28 13.29
C ILE A 540 18.16 13.43 14.22
N LYS A 541 17.26 14.04 15.00
CA LYS A 541 16.32 13.35 15.90
C LYS A 541 14.95 13.08 15.28
N LEU A 542 14.76 13.40 14.00
CA LEU A 542 13.47 13.25 13.34
C LEU A 542 13.08 11.77 13.25
N GLU A 543 11.89 11.44 13.74
CA GLU A 543 11.31 10.10 13.74
C GLU A 543 10.17 9.97 12.73
N SER A 544 9.42 11.04 12.47
CA SER A 544 8.30 11.05 11.53
C SER A 544 8.39 12.23 10.57
N LEU A 545 8.35 11.93 9.27
CA LEU A 545 8.38 12.92 8.20
C LEU A 545 7.21 12.69 7.24
N PHE A 546 6.34 13.70 7.13
CA PHE A 546 5.19 13.69 6.22
C PHE A 546 5.42 14.69 5.09
N LEU A 547 5.52 14.17 3.88
CA LEU A 547 5.73 14.91 2.64
C LEU A 547 4.65 14.58 1.60
N GLY A 548 3.56 13.90 2.00
CA GLY A 548 2.46 13.52 1.12
C GLY A 548 1.79 14.72 0.43
N ASP A 549 1.11 14.48 -0.70
CA ASP A 549 0.34 15.51 -1.41
C ASP A 549 1.19 16.73 -1.82
N ASN A 550 2.34 16.46 -2.43
CA ASN A 550 3.26 17.48 -2.96
C ASN A 550 3.63 17.15 -4.42
N LEU A 551 4.64 17.82 -4.97
CA LEU A 551 5.11 17.68 -6.35
C LEU A 551 6.59 17.25 -6.40
N LEU A 552 7.02 16.42 -5.45
CA LEU A 552 8.44 16.08 -5.25
C LEU A 552 8.98 15.04 -6.24
N GLY A 553 8.16 14.44 -7.09
CA GLY A 553 8.56 13.37 -8.00
C GLY A 553 9.80 13.67 -8.83
N PHE A 554 9.90 14.89 -9.39
CA PHE A 554 11.05 15.28 -10.21
C PHE A 554 12.35 15.42 -9.41
N ILE A 555 12.31 16.02 -8.22
CA ILE A 555 13.52 16.25 -7.42
C ILE A 555 14.02 14.96 -6.78
N LEU A 556 13.12 14.08 -6.31
CA LEU A 556 13.48 12.77 -5.76
C LEU A 556 14.05 11.84 -6.83
N ALA A 557 13.55 11.89 -8.07
CA ALA A 557 14.10 11.14 -9.19
C ALA A 557 15.55 11.55 -9.55
N LYS A 558 15.95 12.79 -9.22
CA LYS A 558 17.30 13.33 -9.49
C LYS A 558 18.32 13.05 -8.38
N ASP A 559 17.87 12.67 -7.19
CA ASP A 559 18.76 12.44 -6.04
C ASP A 559 19.38 11.03 -6.09
N SER A 560 20.35 10.84 -6.99
CA SER A 560 21.01 9.55 -7.21
C SER A 560 21.74 9.01 -5.98
N ASP A 561 22.20 9.91 -5.11
CA ASP A 561 23.03 9.64 -3.94
C ASP A 561 22.20 9.58 -2.64
N GLY A 562 20.89 9.86 -2.69
CA GLY A 562 20.01 9.88 -1.52
C GLY A 562 20.35 10.97 -0.50
N ARG A 563 20.89 12.11 -0.92
CA ARG A 563 21.39 13.17 -0.02
C ARG A 563 20.27 13.91 0.71
N ILE A 564 19.09 14.03 0.11
CA ILE A 564 17.96 14.79 0.69
C ILE A 564 17.50 14.15 2.00
N LEU A 565 17.44 12.81 2.05
CA LEU A 565 16.97 12.05 3.21
C LEU A 565 18.11 11.39 3.99
N GLY A 566 19.33 11.32 3.43
CA GLY A 566 20.40 10.45 3.90
C GLY A 566 20.99 10.78 5.28
N LYS A 567 20.63 11.91 5.89
CA LYS A 567 21.03 12.28 7.28
C LYS A 567 20.04 11.84 8.35
N LEU A 568 18.86 11.36 7.98
CA LEU A 568 17.75 11.08 8.88
C LEU A 568 17.80 9.66 9.46
N ASN A 569 18.88 9.33 10.17
CA ASN A 569 19.13 7.96 10.66
C ASN A 569 18.11 7.46 11.68
N ASN A 570 17.43 8.36 12.39
CA ASN A 570 16.40 8.03 13.40
C ASN A 570 14.99 7.96 12.81
N LEU A 571 14.82 8.19 11.50
CA LEU A 571 13.51 8.22 10.87
C LEU A 571 12.87 6.84 10.92
N ARG A 572 11.66 6.77 11.47
CA ARG A 572 10.83 5.57 11.59
C ARG A 572 9.67 5.58 10.62
N LYS A 573 9.09 6.75 10.36
CA LYS A 573 7.92 6.92 9.50
C LYS A 573 8.19 7.95 8.41
N LEU A 574 8.04 7.52 7.16
CA LEU A 574 8.17 8.37 5.97
C LEU A 574 6.91 8.22 5.10
N VAL A 575 6.26 9.36 4.83
CA VAL A 575 5.08 9.43 3.95
C VAL A 575 5.39 10.32 2.74
N LEU A 576 5.36 9.70 1.56
CA LEU A 576 5.60 10.29 0.24
C LEU A 576 4.40 10.03 -0.71
N SER A 577 3.23 9.76 -0.15
CA SER A 577 2.01 9.49 -0.91
C SER A 577 1.67 10.68 -1.84
N ASN A 578 1.11 10.42 -3.01
CA ASN A 578 0.62 11.47 -3.92
C ASN A 578 1.65 12.57 -4.22
N ASN A 579 2.83 12.19 -4.72
CA ASN A 579 3.94 13.11 -5.05
C ASN A 579 4.32 13.11 -6.54
N GLN A 580 3.50 12.48 -7.39
CA GLN A 580 3.77 12.31 -8.82
C GLN A 580 5.11 11.60 -9.10
N ILE A 581 5.52 10.69 -8.22
CA ILE A 581 6.77 9.94 -8.34
C ILE A 581 6.62 8.86 -9.42
N ALA A 582 7.33 9.01 -10.55
CA ALA A 582 7.33 8.03 -11.64
C ALA A 582 8.44 6.97 -11.50
N SER A 583 9.58 7.35 -10.89
CA SER A 583 10.71 6.46 -10.63
C SER A 583 11.52 6.97 -9.44
N LEU A 584 12.24 6.06 -8.78
CA LEU A 584 13.11 6.37 -7.65
C LEU A 584 14.51 5.79 -7.88
N PRO A 585 15.59 6.54 -7.60
CA PRO A 585 16.95 6.01 -7.65
C PRO A 585 17.18 4.91 -6.61
N LEU A 586 18.10 3.99 -6.91
CA LEU A 586 18.39 2.82 -6.07
C LEU A 586 18.80 3.21 -4.62
N GLN A 587 19.48 4.34 -4.44
CA GLN A 587 20.06 4.78 -3.17
C GLN A 587 19.26 5.88 -2.45
N ILE A 588 18.05 6.23 -2.93
CA ILE A 588 17.27 7.35 -2.39
C ILE A 588 16.98 7.26 -0.88
N PHE A 589 16.85 6.03 -0.36
CA PHE A 589 16.60 5.75 1.06
C PHE A 589 17.85 5.26 1.81
N SER A 590 19.03 5.43 1.22
CA SER A 590 20.29 5.12 1.90
C SER A 590 20.41 5.98 3.18
N GLY A 591 20.87 5.38 4.28
CA GLY A 591 20.95 6.04 5.59
C GLY A 591 19.72 5.89 6.48
N LEU A 592 18.53 5.53 5.95
CA LEU A 592 17.30 5.36 6.73
C LEU A 592 17.21 4.00 7.47
N GLN A 593 18.18 3.74 8.36
CA GLN A 593 18.37 2.41 8.98
C GLN A 593 17.26 1.98 9.93
N ASN A 594 16.53 2.93 10.51
CA ASN A 594 15.47 2.68 11.48
C ASN A 594 14.06 2.80 10.87
N LEU A 595 13.96 2.92 9.55
CA LEU A 595 12.67 3.09 8.89
C LEU A 595 11.80 1.84 9.06
N ASP A 596 10.62 2.05 9.62
CA ASP A 596 9.63 1.04 9.97
C ASP A 596 8.39 1.14 9.07
N TYR A 597 7.98 2.37 8.75
CA TYR A 597 6.80 2.69 7.96
C TYR A 597 7.19 3.53 6.74
N LEU A 598 6.90 3.01 5.55
CA LEU A 598 7.11 3.67 4.28
C LEU A 598 5.81 3.67 3.46
N ASP A 599 5.31 4.86 3.17
CA ASP A 599 4.14 5.06 2.32
C ASP A 599 4.53 5.86 1.07
N ILE A 600 4.44 5.22 -0.09
CA ILE A 600 4.64 5.81 -1.42
C ILE A 600 3.39 5.54 -2.28
N SER A 601 2.22 5.44 -1.65
CA SER A 601 0.96 5.21 -2.35
C SER A 601 0.56 6.37 -3.27
N ARG A 602 -0.37 6.13 -4.20
CA ARG A 602 -0.93 7.19 -5.08
C ARG A 602 0.14 7.90 -5.93
N ASN A 603 1.13 7.16 -6.42
CA ASN A 603 2.18 7.70 -7.28
C ASN A 603 2.10 7.06 -8.67
N TYR A 604 3.10 7.28 -9.53
CA TYR A 604 3.16 6.76 -10.89
C TYR A 604 4.26 5.71 -11.06
N LEU A 605 4.62 5.00 -9.98
CA LEU A 605 5.71 4.03 -10.00
C LEU A 605 5.34 2.83 -10.88
N GLN A 606 6.13 2.63 -11.95
CA GLN A 606 6.03 1.41 -12.79
C GLN A 606 6.86 0.25 -12.21
N THR A 607 7.96 0.57 -11.54
CA THR A 607 8.81 -0.40 -10.85
C THR A 607 9.21 0.14 -9.48
N PHE A 608 9.41 -0.74 -8.52
CA PHE A 608 9.84 -0.39 -7.17
C PHE A 608 11.23 -0.96 -6.85
N ASN A 609 12.23 -0.53 -7.64
CA ASN A 609 13.60 -1.04 -7.52
C ASN A 609 14.46 -0.15 -6.61
N ILE A 610 14.32 -0.33 -5.30
CA ILE A 610 15.09 0.39 -4.28
C ILE A 610 15.98 -0.57 -3.47
N ARG A 611 17.07 -0.04 -2.91
CA ARG A 611 17.93 -0.78 -1.99
C ARG A 611 17.31 -0.80 -0.59
N MET A 612 16.68 -1.91 -0.21
CA MET A 612 16.09 -2.09 1.13
C MET A 612 16.99 -2.82 2.12
N ASP A 613 18.19 -3.24 1.72
CA ASP A 613 19.10 -4.09 2.51
C ASP A 613 19.44 -3.52 3.90
N GLN A 614 19.33 -2.20 4.06
CA GLN A 614 19.68 -1.48 5.30
C GLN A 614 18.45 -1.03 6.09
N MET A 615 17.25 -1.23 5.57
CA MET A 615 16.00 -0.73 6.13
C MET A 615 15.24 -1.86 6.83
N LYS A 616 14.48 -1.54 7.88
CA LYS A 616 13.72 -2.51 8.68
C LYS A 616 12.21 -2.27 8.55
N VAL A 617 11.74 -2.17 7.31
CA VAL A 617 10.37 -1.76 7.00
C VAL A 617 9.40 -2.88 7.40
N ASN A 618 8.53 -2.59 8.38
CA ASN A 618 7.42 -3.46 8.78
C ASN A 618 6.10 -3.04 8.13
N HIS A 619 5.99 -1.81 7.64
CA HIS A 619 4.80 -1.31 6.96
C HIS A 619 5.20 -0.71 5.61
N LEU A 620 4.92 -1.44 4.53
CA LEU A 620 5.17 -0.99 3.17
C LEU A 620 3.84 -0.74 2.45
N ILE A 621 3.57 0.53 2.15
CA ILE A 621 2.35 0.95 1.44
C ILE A 621 2.76 1.50 0.08
N VAL A 622 2.42 0.75 -0.97
CA VAL A 622 2.68 1.10 -2.38
C VAL A 622 1.43 0.97 -3.23
N SER A 623 0.25 1.06 -2.60
CA SER A 623 -1.06 1.01 -3.26
C SER A 623 -1.30 2.18 -4.21
N GLN A 624 -2.19 2.00 -5.18
CA GLN A 624 -2.52 3.02 -6.18
C GLN A 624 -1.28 3.53 -6.94
N ASN A 625 -0.47 2.61 -7.47
CA ASN A 625 0.66 2.90 -8.36
C ASN A 625 0.45 2.19 -9.71
N LEU A 626 1.48 2.13 -10.55
CA LEU A 626 1.48 1.46 -11.85
C LEU A 626 2.35 0.19 -11.84
N LEU A 627 2.48 -0.46 -10.68
CA LEU A 627 3.37 -1.62 -10.52
C LEU A 627 2.80 -2.85 -11.22
N THR A 628 3.61 -3.49 -12.06
CA THR A 628 3.25 -4.80 -12.67
C THR A 628 3.67 -5.99 -11.81
N SER A 629 4.68 -5.82 -10.96
CA SER A 629 5.13 -6.80 -9.96
C SER A 629 6.05 -6.17 -8.92
N LEU A 630 6.29 -6.88 -7.81
CA LEU A 630 7.37 -6.55 -6.87
C LEU A 630 8.68 -7.26 -7.27
N PRO A 631 9.81 -6.53 -7.36
CA PRO A 631 11.08 -7.12 -7.78
C PRO A 631 11.64 -8.07 -6.71
N HIS A 632 12.48 -9.02 -7.14
CA HIS A 632 12.99 -10.10 -6.31
C HIS A 632 13.72 -9.63 -5.04
N ASN A 633 14.57 -8.60 -5.15
CA ASN A 633 15.28 -8.02 -4.00
C ASN A 633 14.32 -7.53 -2.91
N VAL A 634 13.25 -6.83 -3.29
CA VAL A 634 12.23 -6.33 -2.35
C VAL A 634 11.49 -7.49 -1.68
N ARG A 635 11.05 -8.49 -2.45
CA ARG A 635 10.35 -9.68 -1.94
C ARG A 635 11.18 -10.43 -0.90
N MET A 636 12.46 -10.68 -1.19
CA MET A 636 13.36 -11.37 -0.28
C MET A 636 13.61 -10.58 1.02
N GLN A 637 13.71 -9.25 0.94
CA GLN A 637 13.85 -8.43 2.16
C GLN A 637 12.60 -8.47 3.04
N LEU A 638 11.40 -8.42 2.44
CA LEU A 638 10.13 -8.53 3.17
C LEU A 638 9.99 -9.90 3.84
N THR A 639 10.27 -11.00 3.13
CA THR A 639 10.29 -12.35 3.71
C THR A 639 11.32 -12.46 4.84
N ASN A 640 12.54 -11.91 4.64
CA ASN A 640 13.58 -11.93 5.68
C ASN A 640 13.16 -11.18 6.95
N GLN A 641 12.46 -10.06 6.79
CA GLN A 641 11.94 -9.27 7.90
C GLN A 641 10.78 -9.99 8.60
N ALA A 642 9.92 -10.67 7.84
CA ALA A 642 8.79 -11.44 8.35
C ALA A 642 9.20 -12.60 9.27
N TYR A 643 10.44 -13.10 9.19
CA TYR A 643 10.96 -14.07 10.19
C TYR A 643 11.12 -13.45 11.59
N LYS A 644 11.26 -12.13 11.70
CA LYS A 644 11.53 -11.43 12.96
C LYS A 644 10.30 -10.73 13.51
N THR A 645 9.52 -10.07 12.65
CA THR A 645 8.41 -9.18 13.02
C THR A 645 7.21 -9.41 12.12
N ASN A 646 6.04 -8.88 12.52
CA ASN A 646 4.87 -8.86 11.64
C ASN A 646 5.04 -7.75 10.61
N VAL A 647 4.83 -8.07 9.34
CA VAL A 647 5.01 -7.13 8.22
C VAL A 647 3.66 -6.91 7.55
N THR A 648 3.26 -5.66 7.36
CA THR A 648 2.06 -5.27 6.61
C THR A 648 2.47 -4.73 5.25
N VAL A 649 1.90 -5.28 4.18
CA VAL A 649 2.16 -4.85 2.80
C VAL A 649 0.83 -4.48 2.14
N ASP A 650 0.71 -3.24 1.67
CA ASP A 650 -0.44 -2.78 0.89
C ASP A 650 -0.04 -2.54 -0.57
N LEU A 651 -0.59 -3.39 -1.43
CA LEU A 651 -0.38 -3.44 -2.88
C LEU A 651 -1.66 -3.14 -3.66
N THR A 652 -2.75 -2.77 -2.98
CA THR A 652 -4.07 -2.57 -3.60
C THR A 652 -4.03 -1.60 -4.78
N ASN A 653 -4.90 -1.80 -5.78
CA ASN A 653 -5.05 -0.93 -6.94
C ASN A 653 -3.74 -0.71 -7.72
N ASN A 654 -3.00 -1.79 -8.01
CA ASN A 654 -1.88 -1.79 -8.95
C ASN A 654 -2.23 -2.68 -10.16
N PRO A 655 -1.84 -2.30 -11.38
CA PRO A 655 -2.10 -3.09 -12.59
C PRO A 655 -1.11 -4.25 -12.70
N PHE A 656 -1.25 -5.27 -11.85
CA PHE A 656 -0.37 -6.45 -11.92
C PHE A 656 -0.52 -7.16 -13.27
N GLN A 657 0.58 -7.68 -13.80
CA GLN A 657 0.56 -8.46 -15.04
C GLN A 657 0.46 -9.95 -14.70
N CYS A 658 -0.28 -10.72 -15.49
CA CYS A 658 -0.44 -12.17 -15.33
C CYS A 658 0.15 -12.92 -16.51
N ASP A 659 1.48 -13.10 -16.48
CA ASP A 659 2.24 -13.78 -17.52
C ASP A 659 3.44 -14.54 -16.93
N CYS A 660 4.30 -15.08 -17.81
CA CYS A 660 5.47 -15.84 -17.37
C CYS A 660 6.52 -14.98 -16.63
N SER A 661 6.53 -13.65 -16.81
CA SER A 661 7.50 -12.77 -16.15
C SER A 661 7.16 -12.51 -14.68
N THR A 662 5.88 -12.60 -14.34
CA THR A 662 5.30 -12.29 -13.02
C THR A 662 4.96 -13.55 -12.21
N LEU A 663 5.11 -14.74 -12.79
CA LEU A 663 4.84 -16.03 -12.15
C LEU A 663 5.51 -16.19 -10.77
N GLU A 664 6.79 -15.81 -10.67
CA GLU A 664 7.54 -15.90 -9.40
C GLU A 664 7.00 -14.94 -8.33
N PHE A 665 6.46 -13.77 -8.72
CA PHE A 665 5.83 -12.83 -7.80
C PHE A 665 4.50 -13.39 -7.26
N MET A 666 3.69 -13.99 -8.13
CA MET A 666 2.42 -14.64 -7.73
C MET A 666 2.66 -15.83 -6.79
N LYS A 667 3.65 -16.68 -7.09
CA LYS A 667 4.06 -17.77 -6.19
C LYS A 667 4.47 -17.27 -4.81
N TRP A 668 5.23 -16.17 -4.78
CA TRP A 668 5.61 -15.55 -3.51
C TRP A 668 4.40 -15.03 -2.73
N LEU A 669 3.45 -14.34 -3.37
CA LEU A 669 2.20 -13.89 -2.71
C LEU A 669 1.42 -15.06 -2.10
N GLN A 670 1.31 -16.17 -2.84
CA GLN A 670 0.63 -17.38 -2.40
C GLN A 670 1.33 -18.02 -1.19
N ASN A 671 2.65 -18.22 -1.27
CA ASN A 671 3.44 -18.86 -0.23
C ASN A 671 3.43 -18.05 1.08
N GLU A 672 3.54 -16.72 0.97
CA GLU A 672 3.61 -15.84 2.14
C GLU A 672 2.23 -15.54 2.75
N LYS A 673 1.12 -15.97 2.15
CA LYS A 673 -0.25 -15.75 2.71
C LYS A 673 -0.43 -16.35 4.10
N THR A 674 0.32 -17.40 4.44
CA THR A 674 0.30 -18.07 5.76
C THR A 674 1.46 -17.66 6.66
N SER A 675 2.32 -16.76 6.19
CA SER A 675 3.47 -16.23 6.94
C SER A 675 3.04 -15.10 7.89
N ARG A 676 4.02 -14.39 8.46
CA ARG A 676 3.80 -13.15 9.24
C ARG A 676 3.59 -11.91 8.36
N ILE A 677 3.52 -12.06 7.04
CA ILE A 677 3.19 -10.99 6.09
C ILE A 677 1.67 -10.88 5.95
N LYS A 678 1.13 -9.73 6.34
CA LYS A 678 -0.28 -9.38 6.15
C LYS A 678 -0.42 -8.51 4.90
N PHE A 679 -1.04 -9.06 3.86
CA PHE A 679 -1.44 -8.30 2.67
C PHE A 679 -2.76 -7.57 2.93
N VAL A 680 -2.76 -6.25 2.79
CA VAL A 680 -3.96 -5.43 2.96
C VAL A 680 -4.86 -5.61 1.73
N GLY A 681 -6.14 -5.94 1.94
CA GLY A 681 -7.13 -6.02 0.88
C GLY A 681 -6.83 -7.06 -0.19
N PHE A 682 -6.22 -8.19 0.17
CA PHE A 682 -5.79 -9.25 -0.76
C PHE A 682 -6.90 -9.72 -1.71
N ASP A 683 -8.14 -9.81 -1.20
CA ASP A 683 -9.31 -10.26 -1.99
C ASP A 683 -9.66 -9.28 -3.14
N ASN A 684 -9.18 -8.04 -3.06
CA ASN A 684 -9.37 -7.01 -4.09
C ASN A 684 -8.21 -6.97 -5.10
N TYR A 685 -7.23 -7.86 -5.01
CA TYR A 685 -6.10 -7.85 -5.95
C TYR A 685 -6.55 -8.46 -7.28
N THR A 686 -6.17 -7.78 -8.36
CA THR A 686 -6.43 -8.22 -9.73
C THR A 686 -5.15 -8.13 -10.55
N CYS A 687 -5.11 -8.85 -11.65
CA CYS A 687 -4.05 -8.74 -12.66
C CYS A 687 -4.64 -8.77 -14.05
N ASN A 688 -3.88 -8.28 -15.02
CA ASN A 688 -4.27 -8.28 -16.43
C ASN A 688 -3.54 -9.41 -17.17
N GLU A 689 -4.30 -10.26 -17.86
CA GLU A 689 -3.82 -11.23 -18.84
C GLU A 689 -4.40 -10.84 -20.21
N ASN A 690 -3.59 -10.26 -21.12
CA ASN A 690 -4.04 -9.79 -22.45
C ASN A 690 -5.30 -8.89 -22.39
N ASP A 691 -5.29 -7.88 -21.52
CA ASP A 691 -6.40 -6.95 -21.26
C ASP A 691 -7.62 -7.54 -20.53
N ASP A 692 -7.63 -8.83 -20.21
CA ASP A 692 -8.64 -9.44 -19.34
C ASP A 692 -8.21 -9.37 -17.87
N GLU A 693 -9.05 -8.74 -17.04
CA GLU A 693 -8.82 -8.63 -15.59
C GLU A 693 -9.18 -9.95 -14.88
N GLN A 694 -8.20 -10.54 -14.20
CA GLN A 694 -8.33 -11.77 -13.41
C GLN A 694 -8.19 -11.45 -11.92
N SER A 695 -9.04 -12.06 -11.08
CA SER A 695 -9.04 -11.85 -9.62
C SER A 695 -8.14 -12.85 -8.88
N PHE A 696 -7.47 -12.38 -7.81
CA PHE A 696 -6.62 -13.20 -6.95
C PHE A 696 -7.38 -14.04 -5.91
N VAL A 697 -8.73 -13.98 -5.86
CA VAL A 697 -9.53 -14.83 -4.96
C VAL A 697 -9.21 -16.32 -5.15
N ASN A 698 -8.97 -16.76 -6.39
CA ASN A 698 -8.57 -18.13 -6.74
C ASN A 698 -7.13 -18.18 -7.31
N LEU A 699 -6.17 -17.55 -6.62
CA LEU A 699 -4.79 -17.45 -7.06
C LEU A 699 -4.13 -18.81 -7.38
N ASP A 700 -4.48 -19.89 -6.67
CA ASP A 700 -3.95 -21.24 -6.91
C ASP A 700 -4.22 -21.73 -8.34
N ASN A 701 -5.46 -21.55 -8.84
CA ASN A 701 -5.86 -21.99 -10.18
C ASN A 701 -5.18 -21.15 -11.27
N LEU A 702 -5.00 -19.85 -11.01
CA LEU A 702 -4.32 -18.94 -11.91
C LEU A 702 -2.84 -19.32 -12.05
N ILE A 703 -2.16 -19.62 -10.94
CA ILE A 703 -0.76 -20.07 -10.94
C ILE A 703 -0.62 -21.40 -11.69
N LEU A 704 -1.47 -22.38 -11.42
CA LEU A 704 -1.45 -23.68 -12.13
C LEU A 704 -1.64 -23.52 -13.66
N GLY A 705 -2.54 -22.62 -14.07
CA GLY A 705 -2.75 -22.29 -15.48
C GLY A 705 -1.52 -21.67 -16.14
N LEU A 706 -0.88 -20.72 -15.44
CA LEU A 706 0.34 -20.07 -15.91
C LEU A 706 1.53 -21.03 -15.94
N GLU A 707 1.71 -21.89 -14.94
CA GLU A 707 2.78 -22.91 -14.96
C GLU A 707 2.67 -23.83 -16.17
N LYS A 708 1.46 -24.26 -16.53
CA LYS A 708 1.23 -25.08 -17.72
C LYS A 708 1.52 -24.31 -19.01
N LYS A 709 1.15 -23.04 -19.10
CA LYS A 709 1.42 -22.16 -20.26
C LYS A 709 2.92 -21.86 -20.41
N CYS A 710 3.63 -21.63 -19.31
CA CYS A 710 5.04 -21.26 -19.29
C CYS A 710 5.99 -22.47 -19.29
N ALA A 711 5.47 -23.70 -19.15
CA ALA A 711 6.26 -24.93 -19.19
C ALA A 711 6.90 -25.14 -20.57
N ASN A 712 8.23 -25.31 -20.58
CA ASN A 712 8.99 -25.50 -21.80
C ASN A 712 9.31 -27.00 -22.03
N TYR A 713 8.60 -27.64 -22.97
CA TYR A 713 8.78 -29.05 -23.32
C TYR A 713 9.83 -29.32 -24.40
N THR A 714 10.54 -28.30 -24.88
CA THR A 714 11.50 -28.42 -25.98
C THR A 714 12.53 -29.53 -25.75
N LEU A 715 13.15 -29.59 -24.56
CA LEU A 715 14.14 -30.61 -24.22
C LEU A 715 13.55 -32.04 -24.26
N ALA A 716 12.33 -32.22 -23.75
CA ALA A 716 11.66 -33.53 -23.76
C ALA A 716 11.34 -33.99 -25.19
N ILE A 717 10.94 -33.07 -26.07
CA ILE A 717 10.69 -33.34 -27.49
C ILE A 717 12.00 -33.75 -28.19
N TRP A 718 13.12 -33.07 -27.91
CA TRP A 718 14.43 -33.46 -28.44
C TRP A 718 14.84 -34.87 -28.02
N ILE A 719 14.65 -35.24 -26.76
CA ILE A 719 14.97 -36.58 -26.24
C ILE A 719 14.10 -37.66 -26.92
N LEU A 720 12.79 -37.43 -27.00
CA LEU A 720 11.85 -38.38 -27.60
C LEU A 720 12.10 -38.58 -29.10
N SER A 721 12.36 -37.49 -29.83
CA SER A 721 12.68 -37.56 -31.27
C SER A 721 14.01 -38.28 -31.54
N PHE A 722 15.07 -38.02 -30.75
CA PHE A 722 16.33 -38.75 -30.89
C PHE A 722 16.18 -40.24 -30.59
N SER A 723 15.42 -40.60 -29.55
CA SER A 723 15.15 -41.99 -29.20
C SER A 723 14.42 -42.74 -30.32
N PHE A 724 13.47 -42.10 -31.01
CA PHE A 724 12.74 -42.69 -32.13
C PHE A 724 13.64 -42.92 -33.35
N VAL A 725 14.51 -41.95 -33.67
CA VAL A 725 15.50 -42.08 -34.75
C VAL A 725 16.49 -43.21 -34.45
N LEU A 726 16.97 -43.32 -33.22
CA LEU A 726 17.87 -44.41 -32.83
C LEU A 726 17.19 -45.79 -32.95
N PHE A 727 15.94 -45.91 -32.49
CA PHE A 727 15.18 -47.16 -32.58
C PHE A 727 14.96 -47.60 -34.03
N THR A 728 14.58 -46.67 -34.91
CA THR A 728 14.39 -46.94 -36.34
C THR A 728 15.72 -47.29 -37.04
N ALA A 729 16.83 -46.65 -36.68
CA ALA A 729 18.16 -47.00 -37.18
C ALA A 729 18.60 -48.42 -36.78
N VAL A 730 18.36 -48.82 -35.52
CA VAL A 730 18.67 -50.17 -35.04
C VAL A 730 17.80 -51.23 -35.74
N LEU A 731 16.50 -50.96 -35.90
CA LEU A 731 15.59 -51.85 -36.63
C LEU A 731 16.02 -52.05 -38.09
N THR A 732 16.32 -50.95 -38.78
CA THR A 732 16.76 -51.00 -40.18
C THR A 732 18.10 -51.72 -40.32
N ALA A 733 19.07 -51.45 -39.44
CA ALA A 733 20.33 -52.20 -39.39
C ALA A 733 20.12 -53.70 -39.13
N GLY A 734 19.23 -54.06 -38.20
CA GLY A 734 18.86 -55.44 -37.92
C GLY A 734 18.24 -56.17 -39.12
N ILE A 735 17.31 -55.51 -39.82
CA ILE A 735 16.69 -56.03 -41.05
C ILE A 735 17.73 -56.21 -42.15
N MET A 736 18.61 -55.22 -42.36
CA MET A 736 19.69 -55.29 -43.35
C MET A 736 20.64 -56.45 -43.08
N TYR A 737 21.00 -56.68 -41.80
CA TYR A 737 21.85 -57.80 -41.42
C TYR A 737 21.19 -59.16 -41.67
N ARG A 738 19.91 -59.30 -41.29
CA ARG A 738 19.13 -60.54 -41.47
C ARG A 738 19.06 -60.98 -42.94
N TYR A 739 18.96 -60.03 -43.88
CA TYR A 739 18.81 -60.30 -45.32
C TYR A 739 20.09 -60.05 -46.14
N ARG A 740 21.27 -59.95 -45.51
CA ARG A 740 22.53 -59.57 -46.17
C ARG A 740 22.90 -60.41 -47.40
N TRP A 741 22.68 -61.74 -47.38
CA TRP A 741 22.98 -62.62 -48.52
C TRP A 741 22.02 -62.39 -49.69
N LYS A 742 20.73 -62.18 -49.39
CA LYS A 742 19.69 -61.86 -50.37
C LYS A 742 19.93 -60.50 -51.02
N LEU A 743 20.24 -59.48 -50.22
CA LEU A 743 20.54 -58.13 -50.71
C LEU A 743 21.80 -58.11 -51.58
N ARG A 744 22.85 -58.85 -51.19
CA ARG A 744 24.07 -58.99 -52.01
C ARG A 744 23.79 -59.71 -53.33
N TYR A 745 23.07 -60.82 -53.33
CA TYR A 745 22.66 -61.52 -54.56
C TYR A 745 21.86 -60.59 -55.49
N LEU A 746 20.85 -59.90 -54.95
CA LEU A 746 20.04 -58.96 -55.73
C LEU A 746 20.88 -57.79 -56.26
N TYR A 747 21.81 -57.25 -55.47
CA TYR A 747 22.74 -56.20 -55.89
C TYR A 747 23.61 -56.65 -57.09
N TYR A 748 24.20 -57.85 -57.03
CA TYR A 748 25.01 -58.35 -58.15
C TYR A 748 24.16 -58.63 -59.40
N MET A 749 22.98 -59.21 -59.25
CA MET A 749 22.05 -59.47 -60.36
C MET A 749 21.58 -58.16 -61.01
N THR A 750 21.24 -57.14 -60.22
CA THR A 750 20.82 -55.81 -60.72
C THR A 750 21.97 -55.02 -61.34
N LYS A 751 23.17 -55.03 -60.75
CA LYS A 751 24.38 -54.41 -61.31
C LYS A 751 24.71 -54.97 -62.70
N ARG A 752 24.54 -56.28 -62.93
CA ARG A 752 24.70 -56.89 -64.26
C ARG A 752 23.63 -56.46 -65.25
N ARG A 753 22.36 -56.40 -64.83
CA ARG A 753 21.25 -55.93 -65.67
C ARG A 753 21.43 -54.48 -66.12
N TYR A 754 22.04 -53.64 -65.28
CA TYR A 754 22.36 -52.24 -65.60
C TYR A 754 23.59 -52.06 -66.50
N ARG A 755 24.57 -52.99 -66.48
CA ARG A 755 25.78 -52.97 -67.33
C ARG A 755 25.56 -53.53 -68.75
N GLY A 756 24.30 -53.71 -69.18
CA GLY A 756 23.98 -54.07 -70.57
C GLY A 756 24.23 -55.53 -70.97
N TYR A 757 24.43 -56.43 -69.99
CA TYR A 757 24.51 -57.86 -70.28
C TYR A 757 23.09 -58.45 -70.27
N ASN A 758 22.55 -58.76 -71.47
CA ASN A 758 21.33 -59.54 -71.58
C ASN A 758 21.58 -60.93 -71.00
N GLY A 759 20.99 -61.22 -69.84
CA GLY A 759 20.74 -62.61 -69.48
C GLY A 759 19.89 -63.21 -70.60
N LEU A 760 20.35 -64.32 -71.18
CA LEU A 760 19.56 -65.18 -72.07
C LEU A 760 18.27 -65.55 -71.32
N TYR A 761 17.22 -64.79 -71.56
CA TYR A 761 15.91 -65.04 -70.97
C TYR A 761 15.06 -65.82 -71.97
N ASP A 762 14.72 -67.02 -71.52
CA ASP A 762 13.52 -67.82 -71.78
C ASP A 762 13.36 -68.70 -73.02
N ASN A 763 14.27 -68.70 -74.03
CA ASN A 763 14.16 -69.67 -75.14
C ASN A 763 15.34 -70.64 -75.34
N ASP A 764 16.49 -70.42 -74.71
CA ASP A 764 17.67 -71.31 -74.81
C ASP A 764 17.99 -71.99 -73.47
N ARG A 765 17.04 -72.74 -72.89
CA ARG A 765 17.32 -73.61 -71.73
C ARG A 765 18.27 -74.76 -72.05
N GLU A 766 18.74 -74.86 -73.28
CA GLU A 766 19.65 -75.91 -73.76
C GLU A 766 21.10 -75.45 -74.02
N ASN A 767 21.42 -74.15 -73.96
CA ASN A 767 22.79 -73.66 -74.23
C ASN A 767 23.48 -73.12 -72.96
N TYR A 768 23.71 -73.98 -71.97
CA TYR A 768 24.69 -73.67 -70.93
C TYR A 768 26.11 -73.75 -71.52
N GLN A 769 26.98 -72.81 -71.14
CA GLN A 769 28.37 -72.86 -71.59
C GLN A 769 29.13 -74.03 -70.96
N TYR A 770 28.71 -74.43 -69.77
CA TYR A 770 29.27 -75.53 -68.99
C TYR A 770 28.14 -76.40 -68.44
N ASP A 771 28.39 -77.70 -68.33
CA ASP A 771 27.46 -78.65 -67.72
C ASP A 771 27.51 -78.55 -66.19
N ALA A 772 28.69 -78.33 -65.61
CA ALA A 772 28.80 -78.08 -64.17
C ALA A 772 29.94 -77.13 -63.81
N PHE A 773 29.69 -76.27 -62.82
CA PHE A 773 30.73 -75.52 -62.12
C PHE A 773 31.19 -76.33 -60.92
N ILE A 774 32.49 -76.64 -60.83
CA ILE A 774 33.06 -77.37 -59.70
C ILE A 774 33.68 -76.37 -58.72
N SER A 775 33.09 -76.31 -57.53
CA SER A 775 33.56 -75.54 -56.39
C SER A 775 34.32 -76.46 -55.44
N TYR A 776 35.58 -76.11 -55.15
CA TYR A 776 36.50 -76.90 -54.33
C TYR A 776 37.48 -75.99 -53.58
N ALA A 777 38.04 -76.46 -52.47
CA ALA A 777 39.11 -75.77 -51.78
C ALA A 777 40.45 -75.92 -52.53
N ASP A 778 41.33 -74.91 -52.47
CA ASP A 778 42.61 -74.89 -53.20
C ASP A 778 43.47 -76.15 -52.95
N ASN A 779 43.41 -76.71 -51.74
CA ASN A 779 44.12 -77.95 -51.37
C ASN A 779 43.70 -79.16 -52.23
N ASN A 780 42.46 -79.17 -52.73
CA ASN A 780 41.92 -80.21 -53.59
C ASN A 780 42.18 -79.98 -55.09
N LEU A 781 42.90 -78.91 -55.46
CA LEU A 781 43.20 -78.61 -56.88
C LEU A 781 43.87 -79.79 -57.59
N ARG A 782 44.78 -80.51 -56.92
CA ARG A 782 45.45 -81.66 -57.54
C ARG A 782 44.46 -82.78 -57.86
N PHE A 783 43.58 -83.12 -56.92
CA PHE A 783 42.55 -84.13 -57.12
C PHE A 783 41.59 -83.73 -58.25
N VAL A 784 41.08 -82.49 -58.21
CA VAL A 784 40.14 -81.99 -59.21
C VAL A 784 40.79 -81.94 -60.60
N LYS A 785 42.00 -81.37 -60.72
CA LYS A 785 42.67 -81.17 -62.02
C LYS A 785 43.21 -82.45 -62.66
N PHE A 786 43.77 -83.37 -61.87
CA PHE A 786 44.46 -84.55 -62.41
C PHE A 786 43.64 -85.84 -62.32
N THR A 787 42.59 -85.89 -61.49
CA THR A 787 41.78 -87.11 -61.28
C THR A 787 40.35 -86.94 -61.79
N LEU A 788 39.65 -85.88 -61.35
CA LEU A 788 38.24 -85.68 -61.65
C LEU A 788 38.01 -85.13 -63.08
N LEU A 789 38.69 -84.03 -63.43
CA LEU A 789 38.51 -83.37 -64.74
C LEU A 789 38.78 -84.31 -65.93
N PRO A 790 39.93 -85.03 -66.00
CA PRO A 790 40.24 -85.86 -67.16
C PRO A 790 39.21 -86.96 -67.39
N LYS A 791 38.70 -87.60 -66.32
CA LYS A 791 37.71 -88.69 -66.42
C LYS A 791 36.32 -88.18 -66.82
N VAL A 792 35.90 -87.05 -66.26
CA VAL A 792 34.57 -86.47 -66.54
C VAL A 792 34.52 -85.79 -67.92
N GLU A 793 35.57 -85.09 -68.34
CA GLU A 793 35.63 -84.44 -69.66
C GLU A 793 35.79 -85.46 -70.80
N THR A 794 36.43 -86.62 -70.59
CA THR A 794 36.49 -87.70 -71.61
C THR A 794 35.13 -88.32 -71.93
N GLU A 795 34.14 -88.18 -71.04
CA GLU A 795 32.76 -88.62 -71.24
C GLU A 795 31.89 -87.55 -71.92
N GLY A 796 32.46 -86.40 -72.31
CA GLY A 796 31.81 -85.37 -73.11
C GLY A 796 31.17 -84.21 -72.34
N LEU A 797 31.37 -84.12 -71.02
CA LEU A 797 30.89 -82.98 -70.22
C LEU A 797 31.89 -81.81 -70.17
N HIS A 798 31.39 -80.58 -70.24
CA HIS A 798 32.18 -79.35 -70.16
C HIS A 798 32.11 -78.76 -68.75
N LEU A 799 33.22 -78.78 -68.00
CA LEU A 799 33.27 -78.32 -66.61
C LEU A 799 33.86 -76.91 -66.49
N CYS A 800 33.34 -76.11 -65.55
CA CYS A 800 33.90 -74.81 -65.18
C CYS A 800 34.67 -74.92 -63.85
N ILE A 801 35.92 -74.46 -63.80
CA ILE A 801 36.70 -74.36 -62.56
C ILE A 801 37.36 -72.98 -62.40
N HIS A 802 37.45 -72.51 -61.16
CA HIS A 802 37.96 -71.17 -60.86
C HIS A 802 39.43 -70.94 -61.24
N HIS A 803 40.27 -71.97 -61.25
CA HIS A 803 41.68 -71.87 -61.66
C HIS A 803 41.90 -71.81 -63.18
N ARG A 804 40.90 -72.17 -63.99
CA ARG A 804 41.01 -72.24 -65.46
C ARG A 804 40.16 -71.17 -66.16
N ASP A 805 38.94 -70.97 -65.67
CA ASP A 805 37.87 -70.31 -66.44
C ASP A 805 37.49 -68.93 -65.89
N PHE A 806 38.04 -68.52 -64.74
CA PHE A 806 37.83 -67.19 -64.21
C PHE A 806 38.64 -66.16 -64.98
N LEU A 807 38.00 -65.05 -65.35
CA LEU A 807 38.63 -64.00 -66.14
C LEU A 807 39.54 -63.13 -65.25
N PRO A 808 40.85 -63.03 -65.54
CA PRO A 808 41.75 -62.14 -64.82
C PRO A 808 41.30 -60.69 -64.97
N GLY A 809 41.21 -59.96 -63.86
CA GLY A 809 40.78 -58.56 -63.84
C GLY A 809 39.30 -58.33 -63.51
N GLU A 810 38.47 -59.39 -63.47
CA GLU A 810 37.08 -59.32 -62.97
C GLU A 810 37.01 -59.52 -61.45
N GLU A 811 35.97 -58.95 -60.80
CA GLU A 811 35.71 -59.18 -59.37
C GLU A 811 35.47 -60.68 -59.12
N ILE A 812 36.12 -61.27 -58.11
CA ILE A 812 35.99 -62.71 -57.78
C ILE A 812 34.52 -63.10 -57.58
N ALA A 813 33.75 -62.27 -56.88
CA ALA A 813 32.31 -62.46 -56.70
C ALA A 813 31.52 -62.50 -58.03
N ALA A 814 31.93 -61.70 -59.02
CA ALA A 814 31.31 -61.68 -60.35
C ALA A 814 31.70 -62.91 -61.17
N ASN A 815 32.96 -63.35 -61.10
CA ASN A 815 33.43 -64.60 -61.71
C ASN A 815 32.67 -65.80 -61.16
N ILE A 816 32.45 -65.86 -59.84
CA ILE A 816 31.65 -66.89 -59.17
C ILE A 816 30.20 -66.88 -59.65
N ALA A 817 29.54 -65.71 -59.61
CA ALA A 817 28.15 -65.60 -60.07
C ALA A 817 28.00 -65.96 -61.56
N ASN A 818 28.99 -65.62 -62.39
CA ASN A 818 29.04 -65.99 -63.81
C ASN A 818 29.21 -67.49 -64.01
N ALA A 819 30.13 -68.11 -63.27
CA ALA A 819 30.39 -69.54 -63.36
C ALA A 819 29.15 -70.35 -62.97
N ILE A 820 28.46 -69.97 -61.89
CA ILE A 820 27.21 -70.60 -61.46
C ILE A 820 26.11 -70.40 -62.52
N HIS A 821 25.92 -69.17 -63.03
CA HIS A 821 24.85 -68.88 -63.99
C HIS A 821 25.06 -69.58 -65.34
N ARG A 822 26.31 -69.67 -65.81
CA ARG A 822 26.67 -70.28 -67.09
C ARG A 822 26.82 -71.79 -67.03
N SER A 823 26.73 -72.36 -65.82
CA SER A 823 26.75 -73.79 -65.60
C SER A 823 25.34 -74.32 -65.35
N ARG A 824 25.05 -75.51 -65.84
CA ARG A 824 23.75 -76.17 -65.63
C ARG A 824 23.57 -76.61 -64.17
N LYS A 825 24.64 -77.14 -63.57
CA LYS A 825 24.71 -77.53 -62.16
C LYS A 825 25.94 -76.89 -61.49
N THR A 826 25.96 -76.87 -60.17
CA THR A 826 27.13 -76.52 -59.35
C THR A 826 27.45 -77.71 -58.45
N VAL A 827 28.62 -78.31 -58.67
CA VAL A 827 29.14 -79.45 -57.91
C VAL A 827 30.07 -78.91 -56.85
N VAL A 828 29.83 -79.26 -55.60
CA VAL A 828 30.61 -78.79 -54.45
C VAL A 828 31.35 -79.97 -53.84
N LEU A 829 32.67 -79.91 -53.87
CA LEU A 829 33.52 -80.85 -53.14
C LEU A 829 33.65 -80.38 -51.69
N LEU A 830 32.87 -81.02 -50.82
CA LEU A 830 32.72 -80.65 -49.42
C LEU A 830 33.72 -81.43 -48.56
N ASP A 831 34.70 -80.70 -48.05
CA ASP A 831 35.65 -81.15 -47.04
C ASP A 831 35.87 -80.07 -45.94
N ASP A 832 36.68 -80.38 -44.92
CA ASP A 832 36.96 -79.47 -43.81
C ASP A 832 37.64 -78.17 -44.30
N ASP A 833 38.49 -78.26 -45.34
CA ASP A 833 39.15 -77.12 -45.95
C ASP A 833 38.16 -76.22 -46.70
N PHE A 834 37.17 -76.81 -47.39
CA PHE A 834 36.07 -76.10 -48.05
C PHE A 834 35.25 -75.29 -47.05
N LEU A 835 34.89 -75.87 -45.91
CA LEU A 835 34.12 -75.18 -44.86
C LEU A 835 34.89 -74.01 -44.24
N SER A 836 36.22 -74.06 -44.25
CA SER A 836 37.09 -72.98 -43.73
C SER A 836 37.30 -71.83 -44.73
N SER A 837 37.04 -72.04 -46.01
CA SER A 837 37.27 -71.05 -47.06
C SER A 837 36.08 -70.09 -47.23
N TYR A 838 36.36 -68.79 -47.08
CA TYR A 838 35.37 -67.73 -47.30
C TYR A 838 34.80 -67.79 -48.72
N TRP A 839 35.64 -68.01 -49.75
CA TRP A 839 35.21 -68.02 -51.14
C TRP A 839 34.42 -69.27 -51.50
N CYS A 840 34.81 -70.44 -51.00
CA CYS A 840 34.06 -71.68 -51.18
C CYS A 840 32.66 -71.60 -50.54
N MET A 841 32.61 -71.07 -49.31
CA MET A 841 31.34 -70.82 -48.62
C MET A 841 30.50 -69.74 -49.34
N TYR A 842 31.15 -68.75 -49.96
CA TYR A 842 30.50 -67.75 -50.79
C TYR A 842 29.90 -68.36 -52.07
N GLU A 843 30.64 -69.22 -52.77
CA GLU A 843 30.19 -69.98 -53.96
C GLU A 843 28.95 -70.83 -53.66
N LEU A 844 29.02 -71.59 -52.57
CA LEU A 844 27.92 -72.44 -52.09
C LEU A 844 26.65 -71.63 -51.76
N ASN A 845 26.79 -70.52 -51.03
CA ASN A 845 25.66 -69.64 -50.70
C ASN A 845 25.12 -68.91 -51.93
N MET A 846 25.98 -68.53 -52.88
CA MET A 846 25.56 -67.90 -54.14
C MET A 846 24.78 -68.89 -55.02
N ALA A 847 25.26 -70.14 -55.14
CA ALA A 847 24.58 -71.20 -55.87
C ALA A 847 23.21 -71.50 -55.26
N ARG A 848 23.12 -71.54 -53.94
CA ARG A 848 21.82 -71.69 -53.25
C ARG A 848 20.85 -70.55 -53.54
N MET A 849 21.32 -69.30 -53.57
CA MET A 849 20.45 -68.15 -53.90
C MET A 849 19.97 -68.22 -55.35
N GLU A 850 20.83 -68.65 -56.29
CA GLU A 850 20.48 -68.86 -57.70
C GLU A 850 19.39 -69.93 -57.86
N SER A 851 19.52 -71.06 -57.15
CA SER A 851 18.52 -72.15 -57.12
C SER A 851 17.13 -71.61 -56.74
N VAL A 852 17.07 -70.85 -55.65
CA VAL A 852 15.80 -70.38 -55.07
C VAL A 852 15.18 -69.25 -55.90
N TYR A 853 15.95 -68.28 -56.37
CA TYR A 853 15.42 -67.04 -56.93
C TYR A 853 15.37 -67.00 -58.46
N SER A 854 16.37 -67.57 -59.14
CA SER A 854 16.47 -67.54 -60.61
C SER A 854 15.90 -68.81 -61.23
N ARG A 855 16.16 -69.96 -60.61
CA ARG A 855 15.78 -71.30 -61.12
C ARG A 855 14.50 -71.87 -60.50
N LYS A 856 13.68 -71.04 -59.85
CA LYS A 856 12.38 -71.41 -59.25
C LYS A 856 12.41 -72.67 -58.35
N GLY A 857 13.52 -72.93 -57.67
CA GLY A 857 13.69 -74.08 -56.78
C GLY A 857 14.18 -75.37 -57.46
N GLU A 858 14.66 -75.30 -58.71
CA GLU A 858 15.34 -76.43 -59.35
C GLU A 858 16.59 -76.85 -58.57
N ASN A 859 16.84 -78.17 -58.50
CA ASN A 859 18.01 -78.72 -57.84
C ASN A 859 19.27 -78.53 -58.71
N ILE A 860 19.96 -77.40 -58.49
CA ILE A 860 21.20 -77.07 -59.20
C ILE A 860 22.46 -77.40 -58.39
N LEU A 861 22.32 -77.82 -57.13
CA LEU A 861 23.44 -78.05 -56.23
C LEU A 861 23.67 -79.54 -56.05
N ILE A 862 24.88 -80.01 -56.36
CA ILE A 862 25.31 -81.40 -56.16
C ILE A 862 26.43 -81.37 -55.11
N LEU A 863 26.27 -82.12 -54.03
CA LEU A 863 27.26 -82.19 -52.95
C LEU A 863 28.08 -83.48 -53.07
N LEU A 864 29.39 -83.37 -53.19
CA LEU A 864 30.35 -84.46 -53.05
C LEU A 864 30.96 -84.38 -51.64
N VAL A 865 30.60 -85.29 -50.73
CA VAL A 865 30.99 -85.20 -49.32
C VAL A 865 32.06 -86.25 -49.01
N LYS A 866 33.20 -85.82 -48.46
CA LYS A 866 34.27 -86.74 -48.03
C LYS A 866 33.90 -87.47 -46.73
N GLU A 867 34.12 -88.78 -46.65
CA GLU A 867 33.66 -89.62 -45.52
C GLU A 867 34.21 -89.21 -44.14
N GLU A 868 35.48 -88.77 -44.05
CA GLU A 868 36.12 -88.38 -42.77
C GLU A 868 35.74 -86.98 -42.24
N MET A 869 34.69 -86.38 -42.79
CA MET A 869 34.27 -85.02 -42.45
C MET A 869 33.70 -84.89 -41.03
N ASN A 870 34.14 -83.86 -40.31
CA ASN A 870 33.56 -83.55 -39.00
C ASN A 870 32.20 -82.85 -39.17
N LYS A 871 31.12 -83.62 -39.09
CA LYS A 871 29.74 -83.13 -39.25
C LYS A 871 29.33 -82.02 -38.27
N SER A 872 30.06 -81.81 -37.17
CA SER A 872 29.81 -80.71 -36.22
C SER A 872 30.20 -79.31 -36.74
N LYS A 873 31.06 -79.23 -37.76
CA LYS A 873 31.47 -77.97 -38.39
C LYS A 873 30.51 -77.49 -39.48
N LEU A 874 29.51 -78.29 -39.83
CA LEU A 874 28.53 -77.94 -40.87
C LEU A 874 27.64 -76.78 -40.39
N PRO A 875 27.54 -75.68 -41.16
CA PRO A 875 26.56 -74.64 -40.90
C PRO A 875 25.14 -75.24 -40.82
N LEU A 876 24.33 -74.77 -39.86
CA LEU A 876 22.94 -75.20 -39.67
C LEU A 876 22.12 -75.16 -40.98
N GLU A 877 22.46 -74.23 -41.85
CA GLU A 877 21.82 -74.01 -43.15
C GLU A 877 22.10 -75.12 -44.18
N LEU A 878 23.14 -75.94 -43.99
CA LEU A 878 23.56 -77.05 -44.87
C LEU A 878 23.16 -78.44 -44.33
N LEU A 879 22.85 -78.53 -43.03
CA LEU A 879 22.37 -79.78 -42.42
C LEU A 879 21.09 -80.28 -43.10
N ASP A 880 20.18 -79.38 -43.50
CA ASP A 880 18.94 -79.74 -44.20
C ASP A 880 19.16 -80.46 -45.55
N LEU A 881 20.30 -80.22 -46.21
CA LEU A 881 20.64 -80.85 -47.50
C LEU A 881 21.32 -82.20 -47.30
N ILE A 882 22.12 -82.34 -46.25
CA ILE A 882 22.78 -83.60 -45.88
C ILE A 882 21.77 -84.58 -45.28
N HIS A 883 20.82 -84.10 -44.47
CA HIS A 883 19.75 -84.92 -43.90
C HIS A 883 18.77 -85.47 -44.94
N LYS A 884 18.72 -84.87 -46.14
CA LYS A 884 17.92 -85.37 -47.26
C LYS A 884 18.63 -86.44 -48.10
N GLU A 885 19.85 -86.83 -47.72
CA GLU A 885 20.70 -87.82 -48.42
C GLU A 885 20.94 -87.50 -49.92
N THR A 886 20.81 -86.24 -50.31
CA THR A 886 21.01 -85.80 -51.71
C THR A 886 22.48 -85.44 -51.99
N TYR A 887 23.41 -86.30 -51.57
CA TYR A 887 24.85 -86.11 -51.76
C TYR A 887 25.54 -87.41 -52.21
N ILE A 888 26.69 -87.29 -52.83
CA ILE A 888 27.53 -88.43 -53.25
C ILE A 888 28.70 -88.51 -52.27
N GLU A 889 28.90 -89.68 -51.66
CA GLU A 889 29.99 -89.93 -50.72
C GLU A 889 31.31 -90.21 -51.47
N LEU A 890 32.40 -89.60 -50.98
CA LEU A 890 33.75 -89.78 -51.50
C LEU A 890 34.58 -90.58 -50.48
N PRO A 891 34.94 -91.85 -50.77
CA PRO A 891 35.73 -92.70 -49.88
C PRO A 891 37.16 -92.21 -49.66
N GLU A 892 37.77 -92.62 -48.54
CA GLU A 892 39.12 -92.20 -48.15
C GLU A 892 40.24 -92.82 -49.01
N TYR A 893 40.06 -94.08 -49.45
CA TYR A 893 40.98 -94.78 -50.35
C TYR A 893 40.33 -95.00 -51.70
N LEU A 894 40.79 -94.26 -52.71
CA LEU A 894 40.24 -94.33 -54.06
C LEU A 894 41.01 -95.35 -54.90
N GLY A 895 40.43 -96.53 -55.14
CA GLY A 895 40.87 -97.43 -56.20
C GLY A 895 40.44 -96.91 -57.57
N ASP A 896 41.10 -97.36 -58.65
CA ASP A 896 40.74 -96.94 -60.02
C ASP A 896 39.29 -97.31 -60.39
N SER A 897 38.73 -98.38 -59.79
CA SER A 897 37.33 -98.80 -59.93
C SER A 897 36.35 -97.83 -59.26
N ASP A 898 36.68 -97.32 -58.07
CA ASP A 898 35.77 -96.51 -57.25
C ASP A 898 35.64 -95.08 -57.81
N ILE A 899 36.75 -94.55 -58.37
CA ILE A 899 36.73 -93.26 -59.07
C ILE A 899 35.82 -93.33 -60.30
N SER A 900 35.82 -94.46 -61.03
CA SER A 900 34.98 -94.62 -62.21
C SER A 900 33.49 -94.64 -61.86
N ASP A 901 33.12 -95.27 -60.75
CA ASP A 901 31.73 -95.31 -60.25
C ASP A 901 31.25 -93.91 -59.82
N ILE A 902 32.08 -93.17 -59.07
CA ILE A 902 31.75 -91.79 -58.64
C ILE A 902 31.60 -90.86 -59.84
N CYS A 903 32.49 -90.94 -60.84
CA CYS A 903 32.38 -90.15 -62.06
C CYS A 903 31.11 -90.51 -62.86
N SER A 904 30.75 -91.79 -62.93
CA SER A 904 29.52 -92.23 -63.61
C SER A 904 28.27 -91.69 -62.92
N ARG A 905 28.19 -91.80 -61.58
CA ARG A 905 27.09 -91.23 -60.77
C ARG A 905 27.02 -89.71 -60.88
N LEU A 906 28.16 -89.04 -60.89
CA LEU A 906 28.24 -87.59 -61.05
C LEU A 906 27.73 -87.17 -62.44
N ASN A 907 28.09 -87.91 -63.49
CA ASN A 907 27.62 -87.65 -64.85
C ASN A 907 26.11 -87.84 -64.99
N GLU A 908 25.55 -88.93 -64.45
CA GLU A 908 24.10 -89.12 -64.41
C GLU A 908 23.39 -87.98 -63.65
N THR A 909 23.98 -87.51 -62.55
CA THR A 909 23.39 -86.44 -61.72
C THR A 909 23.51 -85.05 -62.35
N ILE A 910 24.51 -84.82 -63.20
CA ILE A 910 24.67 -83.55 -63.94
C ILE A 910 23.70 -83.48 -65.13
N ILE A 911 23.48 -84.63 -65.80
CA ILE A 911 22.60 -84.75 -66.97
C ILE A 911 21.12 -84.69 -66.57
N ASN A 912 20.75 -85.35 -65.45
CA ASN A 912 19.40 -85.32 -64.86
C ASN A 912 19.12 -84.01 -64.10
#